data_AF-A0A7R9LUW1-F1
#
_entry.id   AF-A0A7R9LUW1-F1
#
_cell.length_a   1.000
_cell.length_b   1.000
_cell.length_c   1.000
_cell.angle_alpha   90.00
_cell.angle_beta   90.00
_cell.angle_gamma   90.00
#
_symmetry.space_group_name_H-M   'P 1'
#
loop_
_entity.id
_entity.type
_entity.pdbx_description
1 polymer ?
#
loop_
_entity_poly.entity_id
_entity_poly.type
_entity_poly.pdbx_seq_one_letter_code
_entity_poly.pdbx_strand_id
1 'polypeptide(L)'
;MSTQPVDPAFRLIPQNSTFFYIWRIEKLQVIAVPKESYGQFYSGDSYIVICATDGKERADSQLVPKEVRTGLDIHIHFWLGSETSQDEAGIAAYKSVELDDNLGGTPVQHRETQGHESQRFLSYFRNGMSWSQLNDGDVFILDACSHVFVWTGSFANNMEKIQAIQVAQQLKSEHAPECQAVVVVEDNNESSELSHAEREAFEKYLPLSAKSVLSHTEVPNDSRIEMNQRTEVILYRCTDEDQSLKVSKVKTGPLEQKDLNSNDSFIVDNNLGGIWVWVGKKASAKERTESMRNAQGFITKKGYPQHTRVTRVIDGGEPIEFKNLFKSWKDANLANGFGNAYHVGKIAKIIPQTFDPSVLHENHGMAAETQMVDGGNGHKQVYRVKDFDLVEVPEEDFGKFHSGDCYIVVYTYGAQNVILYYWLGSKSSVDERGTAAMKTVDLDNNKFAGHAVQVRVVEGKEPAHFMAIFGGKMVILMGGFGSGFNNNQSNEESLKNTSLLQVRGTNQYSTKAVEVHPSASSLNSNDVFVLLTHEIAYVWAGKGSLGDEREMAKEIAEHQGKGVLLVSEGQEKDDFWDAIGGKQEYSNDKRLQLSDDPHSPRLFQCSNANGLFTIEEIPHFDQSDLIQDDVMLLDAWDALFLWIGDLSNREERKLAQEAAQQYLTTDPSGRDIDTPIIVIKQGHEPINFTGFFGVWDITMWNKNKSYEEIKSALKDGKSESVKIIKASAMNNGHSGDFGSVNKYPVDQLRVKDANQLPEDVEPTRKEVIYYRFNENASY
;
A
#
# COMPACT_ATOMS: atom_id res chain seq x y z
N MET A 1 -26.94 -24.06 -26.31
CA MET A 1 -27.28 -23.15 -27.41
C MET A 1 -28.78 -22.92 -27.37
N SER A 2 -29.21 -21.76 -26.86
CA SER A 2 -30.62 -21.37 -26.85
C SER A 2 -31.06 -21.07 -28.28
N THR A 3 -32.19 -21.64 -28.70
CA THR A 3 -32.78 -21.54 -30.04
C THR A 3 -33.82 -20.41 -30.14
N GLN A 4 -33.63 -19.29 -29.41
CA GLN A 4 -34.49 -18.12 -29.60
C GLN A 4 -33.97 -17.26 -30.77
N PRO A 5 -34.86 -16.83 -31.68
CA PRO A 5 -34.47 -15.96 -32.79
C PRO A 5 -34.08 -14.58 -32.27
N VAL A 6 -32.84 -14.18 -32.51
CA VAL A 6 -32.32 -12.85 -32.17
C VAL A 6 -33.09 -11.77 -32.93
N ASP A 7 -33.45 -10.71 -32.21
CA ASP A 7 -34.16 -9.53 -32.70
C ASP A 7 -33.50 -8.99 -33.97
N PRO A 8 -34.26 -8.70 -35.04
CA PRO A 8 -33.70 -8.15 -36.27
C PRO A 8 -32.81 -6.92 -36.06
N ALA A 9 -33.10 -6.10 -35.04
CA ALA A 9 -32.34 -4.90 -34.72
C ALA A 9 -30.87 -5.18 -34.34
N PHE A 10 -30.57 -6.37 -33.79
CA PHE A 10 -29.22 -6.74 -33.33
C PHE A 10 -28.40 -7.50 -34.37
N ARG A 11 -29.01 -7.92 -35.49
CA ARG A 11 -28.32 -8.73 -36.52
C ARG A 11 -27.27 -7.95 -37.31
N LEU A 12 -27.31 -6.62 -37.25
CA LEU A 12 -26.41 -5.73 -37.98
C LEU A 12 -25.16 -5.34 -37.18
N ILE A 13 -24.97 -5.89 -35.98
CA ILE A 13 -23.79 -5.61 -35.16
C ILE A 13 -22.58 -6.30 -35.78
N PRO A 14 -21.52 -5.55 -36.17
CA PRO A 14 -20.35 -6.14 -36.77
C PRO A 14 -19.57 -6.96 -35.76
N GLN A 15 -19.11 -8.15 -36.17
CA GLN A 15 -18.21 -8.97 -35.37
C GLN A 15 -16.76 -8.48 -35.54
N ASN A 16 -16.00 -8.44 -34.44
CA ASN A 16 -14.59 -8.03 -34.43
C ASN A 16 -14.33 -6.61 -34.94
N SER A 17 -15.29 -5.69 -34.75
CA SER A 17 -15.10 -4.27 -35.05
C SER A 17 -15.53 -3.41 -33.88
N THR A 18 -14.95 -2.21 -33.76
CA THR A 18 -15.49 -1.19 -32.86
C THR A 18 -16.83 -0.68 -33.39
N PHE A 19 -17.74 -0.27 -32.50
CA PHE A 19 -19.04 0.29 -32.88
C PHE A 19 -19.74 0.99 -31.71
N PHE A 20 -20.70 1.84 -32.04
CA PHE A 20 -21.60 2.49 -31.08
C PHE A 20 -23.01 2.56 -31.67
N TYR A 21 -24.00 2.04 -30.95
CA TYR A 21 -25.40 2.05 -31.37
C TYR A 21 -26.36 2.37 -30.23
N ILE A 22 -27.47 3.03 -30.58
CA ILE A 22 -28.59 3.31 -29.67
C ILE A 22 -29.88 2.78 -30.29
N TRP A 23 -30.67 2.08 -29.48
CA TRP A 23 -32.04 1.69 -29.78
C TRP A 23 -33.00 2.27 -28.74
N ARG A 24 -34.19 2.64 -29.20
CA ARG A 24 -35.33 3.03 -28.36
C ARG A 24 -36.32 1.88 -28.31
N ILE A 25 -36.92 1.66 -27.14
CA ILE A 25 -38.08 0.79 -27.01
C ILE A 25 -39.31 1.62 -27.36
N GLU A 26 -39.97 1.28 -28.46
CA GLU A 26 -41.21 1.93 -28.89
C GLU A 26 -42.24 0.84 -29.21
N LYS A 27 -43.44 0.95 -28.61
CA LYS A 27 -44.54 -0.02 -28.82
C LYS A 27 -44.08 -1.47 -28.61
N LEU A 28 -43.28 -1.68 -27.57
CA LEU A 28 -42.73 -2.99 -27.18
C LEU A 28 -41.76 -3.59 -28.23
N GLN A 29 -41.20 -2.79 -29.14
CA GLN A 29 -40.22 -3.19 -30.14
C GLN A 29 -38.90 -2.41 -30.01
N VAL A 30 -37.80 -3.03 -30.44
CA VAL A 30 -36.47 -2.41 -30.46
C VAL A 30 -36.29 -1.66 -31.78
N ILE A 31 -36.22 -0.32 -31.74
CA ILE A 31 -36.10 0.53 -32.91
C ILE A 31 -34.76 1.28 -32.88
N ALA A 32 -33.98 1.19 -33.95
CA ALA A 32 -32.70 1.91 -34.05
C ALA A 32 -32.93 3.42 -34.06
N VAL A 33 -32.20 4.13 -33.21
CA VAL A 33 -32.21 5.60 -33.18
C VAL A 33 -31.35 6.12 -34.34
N PRO A 34 -31.79 7.14 -35.10
CA PRO A 34 -30.95 7.80 -36.09
C PRO A 34 -29.70 8.43 -35.44
N LYS A 35 -28.55 8.37 -36.11
CA LYS A 35 -27.29 8.91 -35.56
C LYS A 35 -27.38 10.41 -35.24
N GLU A 36 -28.18 11.16 -36.00
CA GLU A 36 -28.39 12.60 -35.74
C GLU A 36 -29.10 12.87 -34.40
N SER A 37 -29.82 11.88 -33.86
CA SER A 37 -30.57 11.97 -32.62
C SER A 37 -29.83 11.34 -31.43
N TYR A 38 -28.58 10.89 -31.61
CA TYR A 38 -27.80 10.34 -30.50
C TYR A 38 -27.57 11.40 -29.42
N GLY A 39 -27.81 11.02 -28.16
CA GLY A 39 -27.78 11.93 -27.01
C GLY A 39 -29.13 12.57 -26.67
N GLN A 40 -30.19 12.29 -27.44
CA GLN A 40 -31.55 12.71 -27.11
C GLN A 40 -32.34 11.53 -26.52
N PHE A 41 -32.69 11.65 -25.24
CA PHE A 41 -33.46 10.66 -24.49
C PHE A 41 -34.76 11.28 -24.01
N TYR A 42 -35.88 10.60 -24.25
CA TYR A 42 -37.20 11.04 -23.78
C TYR A 42 -37.49 10.42 -22.40
N SER A 43 -37.90 11.24 -21.44
CA SER A 43 -38.18 10.80 -20.06
C SER A 43 -39.25 9.70 -19.97
N GLY A 44 -40.15 9.62 -20.94
CA GLY A 44 -41.22 8.61 -20.99
C GLY A 44 -40.81 7.27 -21.60
N ASP A 45 -39.57 7.12 -22.06
CA ASP A 45 -39.14 5.96 -22.84
C ASP A 45 -37.96 5.21 -22.20
N SER A 46 -37.69 4.02 -22.73
CA SER A 46 -36.53 3.21 -22.39
C SER A 46 -35.63 2.99 -23.60
N TYR A 47 -34.32 2.88 -23.37
CA TYR A 47 -33.32 2.79 -24.42
C TYR A 47 -32.30 1.70 -24.14
N ILE A 48 -31.66 1.18 -25.19
CA ILE A 48 -30.50 0.30 -25.13
C ILE A 48 -29.37 0.99 -25.88
N VAL A 49 -28.23 1.15 -25.23
CA VAL A 49 -27.00 1.71 -25.79
C VAL A 49 -25.93 0.64 -25.72
N ILE A 50 -25.23 0.39 -26.82
CA ILE A 50 -24.08 -0.52 -26.84
C ILE A 50 -22.86 0.20 -27.40
N CYS A 51 -21.71 -0.07 -26.81
CA CYS A 51 -20.43 0.32 -27.34
C CYS A 51 -19.46 -0.87 -27.30
N ALA A 52 -18.67 -1.00 -28.36
CA ALA A 52 -17.52 -1.89 -28.42
C ALA A 52 -16.27 -1.10 -28.83
N THR A 53 -15.20 -1.18 -28.04
CA THR A 53 -13.91 -0.53 -28.33
C THR A 53 -12.76 -1.52 -28.25
N ASP A 54 -11.61 -1.17 -28.82
CA ASP A 54 -10.36 -1.93 -28.71
C ASP A 54 -9.46 -1.49 -27.54
N GLY A 55 -10.00 -0.62 -26.67
CA GLY A 55 -9.28 0.00 -25.56
C GLY A 55 -8.28 1.10 -25.94
N LYS A 56 -8.15 1.46 -27.24
CA LYS A 56 -7.23 2.51 -27.70
C LYS A 56 -7.95 3.80 -28.10
N GLU A 57 -9.20 3.69 -28.55
CA GLU A 57 -10.04 4.84 -28.89
C GLU A 57 -11.17 5.03 -27.87
N ARG A 58 -11.52 6.30 -27.63
CA ARG A 58 -12.61 6.65 -26.72
C ARG A 58 -13.94 6.16 -27.28
N ALA A 59 -14.71 5.50 -26.43
CA ALA A 59 -16.11 5.19 -26.70
C ALA A 59 -16.90 6.51 -26.83
N ASP A 60 -17.37 6.84 -28.04
CA ASP A 60 -18.21 8.02 -28.25
C ASP A 60 -19.37 7.74 -29.22
N SER A 61 -20.38 8.60 -29.16
CA SER A 61 -21.59 8.48 -29.99
C SER A 61 -21.34 8.64 -31.50
N GLN A 62 -20.16 9.12 -31.90
CA GLN A 62 -19.75 9.31 -33.29
C GLN A 62 -18.81 8.22 -33.80
N LEU A 63 -18.54 7.18 -32.99
CA LEU A 63 -17.59 6.12 -33.30
C LEU A 63 -17.85 5.50 -34.68
N VAL A 64 -16.78 5.43 -35.48
CA VAL A 64 -16.82 4.86 -36.82
C VAL A 64 -16.31 3.42 -36.75
N PRO A 65 -17.08 2.43 -37.27
CA PRO A 65 -16.66 1.05 -37.16
C PRO A 65 -15.32 0.77 -37.83
N LYS A 66 -14.43 0.11 -37.09
CA LYS A 66 -13.11 -0.30 -37.55
C LYS A 66 -12.84 -1.75 -37.14
N GLU A 67 -12.30 -2.54 -38.06
CA GLU A 67 -11.92 -3.94 -37.75
C GLU A 67 -10.77 -4.00 -36.75
N VAL A 68 -10.90 -4.90 -35.78
CA VAL A 68 -9.99 -5.11 -34.66
C VAL A 68 -9.57 -6.58 -34.63
N ARG A 69 -8.26 -6.82 -34.44
CA ARG A 69 -7.69 -8.18 -34.37
C ARG A 69 -7.54 -8.71 -32.94
N THR A 70 -7.68 -7.85 -31.94
CA THR A 70 -7.63 -8.14 -30.51
C THR A 70 -9.04 -8.26 -29.92
N GLY A 71 -9.15 -8.69 -28.66
CA GLY A 71 -10.45 -8.72 -27.96
C GLY A 71 -11.07 -7.32 -27.86
N LEU A 72 -12.39 -7.24 -27.92
CA LEU A 72 -13.17 -6.01 -27.76
C LEU A 72 -13.64 -5.86 -26.31
N ASP A 73 -13.57 -4.64 -25.79
CA ASP A 73 -14.26 -4.25 -24.56
C ASP A 73 -15.68 -3.81 -24.93
N ILE A 74 -16.70 -4.48 -24.39
CA ILE A 74 -18.09 -4.32 -24.83
C ILE A 74 -18.98 -3.99 -23.63
N HIS A 75 -19.69 -2.88 -23.74
CA HIS A 75 -20.58 -2.35 -22.72
C HIS A 75 -22.00 -2.21 -23.27
N ILE A 76 -22.98 -2.78 -22.58
CA ILE A 76 -24.41 -2.62 -22.86
C ILE A 76 -25.02 -1.83 -21.71
N HIS A 77 -25.63 -0.70 -22.02
CA HIS A 77 -26.41 0.10 -21.08
C HIS A 77 -27.88 0.00 -21.47
N PHE A 78 -28.77 -0.21 -20.51
CA PHE A 78 -30.18 0.09 -20.73
C PHE A 78 -30.57 1.26 -19.84
N TRP A 79 -31.07 2.31 -20.48
CA TRP A 79 -31.42 3.57 -19.84
C TRP A 79 -32.93 3.67 -19.65
N LEU A 80 -33.34 4.02 -18.45
CA LEU A 80 -34.74 4.12 -18.05
C LEU A 80 -35.10 5.58 -17.75
N GLY A 81 -36.03 6.13 -18.53
CA GLY A 81 -36.58 7.44 -18.29
C GLY A 81 -37.40 7.51 -17.00
N SER A 82 -37.46 8.69 -16.37
CA SER A 82 -38.17 8.89 -15.09
C SER A 82 -39.68 8.63 -15.18
N GLU A 83 -40.24 8.67 -16.38
CA GLU A 83 -41.66 8.49 -16.69
C GLU A 83 -41.92 7.22 -17.54
N THR A 84 -40.91 6.37 -17.74
CA THR A 84 -41.06 5.17 -18.58
C THR A 84 -42.01 4.15 -17.97
N SER A 85 -42.75 3.43 -18.83
CA SER A 85 -43.67 2.38 -18.38
C SER A 85 -42.93 1.14 -17.89
N GLN A 86 -43.56 0.37 -16.98
CA GLN A 86 -42.96 -0.89 -16.50
C GLN A 86 -42.74 -1.91 -17.62
N ASP A 87 -43.62 -1.93 -18.62
CA ASP A 87 -43.51 -2.84 -19.76
C ASP A 87 -42.30 -2.49 -20.65
N GLU A 88 -42.09 -1.20 -20.94
CA GLU A 88 -40.94 -0.75 -21.75
C GLU A 88 -39.62 -0.93 -21.00
N ALA A 89 -39.58 -0.61 -19.69
CA ALA A 89 -38.42 -0.89 -18.85
C ALA A 89 -38.09 -2.38 -18.79
N GLY A 90 -39.12 -3.22 -18.68
CA GLY A 90 -38.99 -4.68 -18.70
C GLY A 90 -38.45 -5.20 -20.04
N ILE A 91 -38.89 -4.61 -21.15
CA ILE A 91 -38.39 -4.96 -22.48
C ILE A 91 -36.95 -4.52 -22.68
N ALA A 92 -36.57 -3.31 -22.24
CA ALA A 92 -35.19 -2.84 -22.33
C ALA A 92 -34.21 -3.79 -21.59
N ALA A 93 -34.58 -4.21 -20.38
CA ALA A 93 -33.81 -5.17 -19.60
C ALA A 93 -33.79 -6.58 -20.21
N TYR A 94 -34.93 -7.07 -20.72
CA TYR A 94 -34.98 -8.37 -21.39
C TYR A 94 -34.13 -8.39 -22.67
N LYS A 95 -34.24 -7.33 -23.48
CA LYS A 95 -33.53 -7.20 -24.75
C LYS A 95 -32.03 -6.93 -24.57
N SER A 96 -31.59 -6.30 -23.49
CA SER A 96 -30.16 -6.20 -23.17
C SER A 96 -29.54 -7.56 -22.86
N VAL A 97 -30.28 -8.47 -22.20
CA VAL A 97 -29.86 -9.87 -21.97
C VAL A 97 -29.83 -10.66 -23.27
N GLU A 98 -30.84 -10.51 -24.13
CA GLU A 98 -30.84 -11.14 -25.46
C GLU A 98 -29.64 -10.71 -26.31
N LEU A 99 -29.31 -9.40 -26.27
CA LEU A 99 -28.17 -8.83 -26.98
C LEU A 99 -26.83 -9.36 -26.45
N ASP A 100 -26.69 -9.45 -25.13
CA ASP A 100 -25.53 -10.03 -24.45
C ASP A 100 -25.31 -11.50 -24.81
N ASP A 101 -26.38 -12.32 -24.77
CA ASP A 101 -26.33 -13.72 -25.18
C ASP A 101 -25.90 -13.88 -26.64
N ASN A 102 -26.36 -12.99 -27.54
CA ASN A 102 -25.96 -12.97 -28.95
C ASN A 102 -24.47 -12.61 -29.14
N LEU A 103 -23.88 -11.89 -28.20
CA LEU A 103 -22.46 -11.53 -28.18
C LEU A 103 -21.60 -12.53 -27.40
N GLY A 104 -22.15 -13.68 -27.03
CA GLY A 104 -21.44 -14.75 -26.33
C GLY A 104 -21.36 -14.56 -24.81
N GLY A 105 -22.16 -13.65 -24.24
CA GLY A 105 -22.24 -13.41 -22.81
C GLY A 105 -21.02 -12.69 -22.21
N THR A 106 -20.19 -12.07 -23.05
CA THR A 106 -18.99 -11.33 -22.63
C THR A 106 -19.21 -9.86 -22.25
N PRO A 107 -20.24 -9.14 -22.76
CA PRO A 107 -20.46 -7.74 -22.40
C PRO A 107 -20.73 -7.46 -20.92
N VAL A 108 -20.24 -6.31 -20.44
CA VAL A 108 -20.62 -5.72 -19.15
C VAL A 108 -21.95 -5.00 -19.31
N GLN A 109 -22.93 -5.30 -18.44
CA GLN A 109 -24.24 -4.67 -18.47
C GLN A 109 -24.41 -3.60 -17.40
N HIS A 110 -24.98 -2.47 -17.77
CA HIS A 110 -25.22 -1.31 -16.91
C HIS A 110 -26.71 -0.96 -16.91
N ARG A 111 -27.27 -0.77 -15.72
CA ARG A 111 -28.59 -0.16 -15.56
C ARG A 111 -28.43 1.33 -15.32
N GLU A 112 -28.94 2.13 -16.24
CA GLU A 112 -28.89 3.59 -16.17
C GLU A 112 -30.30 4.14 -15.90
N THR A 113 -30.42 5.14 -15.03
CA THR A 113 -31.68 5.83 -14.75
C THR A 113 -31.51 7.32 -14.91
N GLN A 114 -32.52 7.99 -15.47
CA GLN A 114 -32.48 9.42 -15.73
C GLN A 114 -31.99 10.26 -14.53
N GLY A 115 -30.97 11.08 -14.76
CA GLY A 115 -30.38 11.98 -13.77
C GLY A 115 -29.42 11.31 -12.77
N HIS A 116 -29.18 10.00 -12.90
CA HIS A 116 -28.27 9.21 -12.06
C HIS A 116 -27.41 8.26 -12.91
N GLU A 117 -27.13 8.65 -14.15
CA GLU A 117 -26.35 7.87 -15.10
C GLU A 117 -24.90 7.69 -14.63
N SER A 118 -24.29 6.56 -15.01
CA SER A 118 -22.87 6.33 -14.78
C SER A 118 -22.00 7.33 -15.54
N GLN A 119 -20.84 7.70 -14.96
CA GLN A 119 -19.86 8.56 -15.63
C GLN A 119 -19.43 8.00 -16.99
N ARG A 120 -19.35 6.66 -17.10
CA ARG A 120 -19.11 5.96 -18.36
C ARG A 120 -20.18 6.26 -19.40
N PHE A 121 -21.46 6.11 -19.05
CA PHE A 121 -22.56 6.42 -19.96
C PHE A 121 -22.56 7.89 -20.41
N LEU A 122 -22.37 8.82 -19.47
CA LEU A 122 -22.31 10.25 -19.76
C LEU A 122 -21.15 10.60 -20.69
N SER A 123 -20.00 9.92 -20.53
CA SER A 123 -18.80 10.16 -21.34
C SER A 123 -18.98 9.94 -22.85
N TYR A 124 -20.02 9.19 -23.26
CA TYR A 124 -20.31 8.90 -24.65
C TYR A 124 -20.89 10.11 -25.41
N PHE A 125 -21.44 11.10 -24.70
CA PHE A 125 -22.19 12.21 -25.28
C PHE A 125 -21.44 13.53 -25.10
N ARG A 126 -20.78 13.99 -26.16
CA ARG A 126 -19.91 15.19 -26.16
C ARG A 126 -20.58 16.50 -25.71
N ASN A 127 -21.91 16.61 -25.76
CA ASN A 127 -22.66 17.81 -25.38
C ASN A 127 -23.06 17.86 -23.89
N GLY A 128 -22.62 16.89 -23.07
CA GLY A 128 -22.92 16.83 -21.64
C GLY A 128 -21.92 17.59 -20.74
N MET A 129 -20.93 18.27 -21.31
CA MET A 129 -19.90 19.00 -20.55
C MET A 129 -20.38 20.43 -20.26
N SER A 130 -20.42 20.81 -18.99
CA SER A 130 -20.80 22.16 -18.57
C SER A 130 -20.02 22.60 -17.33
N TRP A 131 -19.91 23.92 -17.14
CA TRP A 131 -19.23 24.50 -15.97
C TRP A 131 -19.77 24.01 -14.63
N SER A 132 -21.07 23.69 -14.58
CA SER A 132 -21.74 23.18 -13.38
C SER A 132 -21.25 21.80 -12.92
N GLN A 133 -20.35 21.16 -13.66
CA GLN A 133 -19.69 19.89 -13.28
C GLN A 133 -18.30 20.10 -12.67
N LEU A 134 -17.75 21.32 -12.76
CA LEU A 134 -16.45 21.66 -12.19
C LEU A 134 -16.64 22.24 -10.79
N ASN A 135 -15.69 21.98 -9.91
CA ASN A 135 -15.60 22.61 -8.60
C ASN A 135 -14.22 23.25 -8.39
N ASP A 136 -14.12 24.23 -7.49
CA ASP A 136 -12.88 24.98 -7.24
C ASP A 136 -11.85 24.22 -6.38
N GLY A 137 -12.17 23.01 -5.92
CA GLY A 137 -11.29 22.14 -5.12
C GLY A 137 -10.52 21.09 -5.92
N ASP A 138 -10.89 20.83 -7.19
CA ASP A 138 -10.33 19.73 -7.98
C ASP A 138 -9.58 20.20 -9.23
N VAL A 139 -8.93 19.25 -9.91
CA VAL A 139 -8.31 19.43 -11.23
C VAL A 139 -9.04 18.62 -12.29
N PHE A 140 -9.37 19.27 -13.40
CA PHE A 140 -10.12 18.67 -14.50
C PHE A 140 -9.30 18.69 -15.79
N ILE A 141 -9.38 17.62 -16.57
CA ILE A 141 -8.72 17.53 -17.88
C ILE A 141 -9.77 17.59 -18.98
N LEU A 142 -9.67 18.59 -19.85
CA LEU A 142 -10.47 18.72 -21.06
C LEU A 142 -9.61 18.32 -22.27
N ASP A 143 -9.85 17.12 -22.77
CA ASP A 143 -9.22 16.61 -23.99
C ASP A 143 -10.01 17.07 -25.24
N ALA A 144 -9.45 18.05 -25.96
CA ALA A 144 -10.08 18.65 -27.15
C ALA A 144 -9.44 18.18 -28.47
N CYS A 145 -8.66 17.09 -28.46
CA CYS A 145 -7.85 16.52 -29.57
C CYS A 145 -6.79 17.47 -30.16
N SER A 146 -7.12 18.73 -30.45
CA SER A 146 -6.19 19.77 -30.91
C SER A 146 -5.30 20.31 -29.78
N HIS A 147 -5.83 20.31 -28.56
CA HIS A 147 -5.17 20.75 -27.32
C HIS A 147 -5.71 19.88 -26.18
N VAL A 148 -4.89 19.64 -25.17
CA VAL A 148 -5.33 19.04 -23.91
C VAL A 148 -5.25 20.12 -22.83
N PHE A 149 -6.38 20.50 -22.26
CA PHE A 149 -6.45 21.53 -21.23
C PHE A 149 -6.48 20.90 -19.85
N VAL A 150 -5.68 21.43 -18.92
CA VAL A 150 -5.73 21.09 -17.50
C VAL A 150 -6.32 22.31 -16.79
N TRP A 151 -7.60 22.24 -16.44
CA TRP A 151 -8.24 23.28 -15.64
C TRP A 151 -7.99 23.00 -14.16
N THR A 152 -7.46 23.98 -13.43
CA THR A 152 -7.09 23.81 -12.02
C THR A 152 -7.96 24.72 -11.14
N GLY A 153 -8.70 24.12 -10.20
CA GLY A 153 -9.44 24.85 -9.18
C GLY A 153 -8.53 25.69 -8.28
N SER A 154 -9.08 26.78 -7.74
CA SER A 154 -8.36 27.71 -6.85
C SER A 154 -7.84 27.04 -5.56
N PHE A 155 -8.49 25.98 -5.10
CA PHE A 155 -8.18 25.22 -3.87
C PHE A 155 -7.62 23.83 -4.14
N ALA A 156 -7.42 23.45 -5.41
CA ALA A 156 -6.84 22.16 -5.77
C ALA A 156 -5.40 22.00 -5.29
N ASN A 157 -5.05 20.80 -4.84
CA ASN A 157 -3.72 20.54 -4.29
C ASN A 157 -2.65 20.41 -5.39
N ASN A 158 -1.38 20.59 -5.03
CA ASN A 158 -0.30 20.60 -6.03
C ASN A 158 -0.03 19.23 -6.64
N MET A 159 -0.35 18.14 -5.94
CA MET A 159 -0.14 16.79 -6.45
C MET A 159 -1.16 16.45 -7.54
N GLU A 160 -2.44 16.75 -7.34
CA GLU A 160 -3.51 16.63 -8.33
C GLU A 160 -3.17 17.42 -9.59
N LYS A 161 -2.65 18.65 -9.44
CA LYS A 161 -2.21 19.49 -10.57
C LYS A 161 -1.09 18.81 -11.36
N ILE A 162 -0.08 18.27 -10.69
CA ILE A 162 1.06 17.61 -11.33
C ILE A 162 0.62 16.31 -12.02
N GLN A 163 -0.19 15.47 -11.35
CA GLN A 163 -0.72 14.24 -11.91
C GLN A 163 -1.60 14.52 -13.13
N ALA A 164 -2.48 15.51 -13.05
CA ALA A 164 -3.32 15.91 -14.17
C ALA A 164 -2.48 16.39 -15.36
N ILE A 165 -1.39 17.13 -15.13
CA ILE A 165 -0.44 17.51 -16.18
C ILE A 165 0.24 16.28 -16.80
N GLN A 166 0.64 15.29 -16.01
CA GLN A 166 1.24 14.06 -16.53
C GLN A 166 0.25 13.28 -17.42
N VAL A 167 -0.99 13.13 -16.97
CA VAL A 167 -2.06 12.51 -17.76
C VAL A 167 -2.31 13.30 -19.04
N ALA A 168 -2.35 14.64 -18.96
CA ALA A 168 -2.54 15.49 -20.12
C ALA A 168 -1.39 15.39 -21.14
N GLN A 169 -0.14 15.25 -20.68
CA GLN A 169 1.01 15.00 -21.55
C GLN A 169 0.92 13.63 -22.24
N GLN A 170 0.42 12.61 -21.55
CA GLN A 170 0.16 11.31 -22.16
C GLN A 170 -0.89 11.44 -23.28
N LEU A 171 -2.02 12.08 -22.99
CA LEU A 171 -3.08 12.32 -23.98
C LEU A 171 -2.58 13.11 -25.18
N LYS A 172 -1.77 14.16 -24.97
CA LYS A 172 -1.11 14.88 -26.07
C LYS A 172 -0.27 13.95 -26.94
N SER A 173 0.49 13.03 -26.33
CA SER A 173 1.34 12.09 -27.07
C SER A 173 0.54 11.06 -27.87
N GLU A 174 -0.62 10.65 -27.37
CA GLU A 174 -1.54 9.73 -28.03
C GLU A 174 -2.24 10.40 -29.22
N HIS A 175 -2.56 11.69 -29.10
CA HIS A 175 -3.15 12.51 -30.17
C HIS A 175 -2.11 13.12 -31.13
N ALA A 176 -0.84 12.76 -31.01
CA ALA A 176 0.20 13.24 -31.93
C ALA A 176 0.00 12.64 -33.35
N PRO A 177 0.14 13.42 -34.44
CA PRO A 177 0.65 14.80 -34.52
C PRO A 177 -0.43 15.89 -34.47
N GLU A 178 -1.70 15.54 -34.26
CA GLU A 178 -2.84 16.46 -34.35
C GLU A 178 -2.95 17.40 -33.15
N CYS A 179 -2.50 16.96 -31.96
CA CYS A 179 -2.48 17.76 -30.74
C CYS A 179 -1.26 18.70 -30.66
N GLN A 180 -1.51 20.00 -30.54
CA GLN A 180 -0.49 21.04 -30.54
C GLN A 180 0.20 21.17 -29.18
N ALA A 181 -0.57 21.22 -28.08
CA ALA A 181 -0.02 21.48 -26.75
C ALA A 181 -0.90 20.95 -25.60
N VAL A 182 -0.27 20.87 -24.42
CA VAL A 182 -0.97 20.80 -23.13
C VAL A 182 -1.03 22.23 -22.59
N VAL A 183 -2.20 22.69 -22.18
CA VAL A 183 -2.44 24.06 -21.74
C VAL A 183 -3.03 24.03 -20.32
N VAL A 184 -2.35 24.68 -19.37
CA VAL A 184 -2.86 24.81 -18.00
C VAL A 184 -3.73 26.06 -17.92
N VAL A 185 -4.92 25.92 -17.33
CA VAL A 185 -5.95 26.95 -17.23
C VAL A 185 -6.34 27.12 -15.77
N GLU A 186 -5.94 28.22 -15.15
CA GLU A 186 -6.27 28.46 -13.74
C GLU A 186 -7.64 29.10 -13.58
N ASP A 187 -8.35 28.65 -12.54
CA ASP A 187 -9.59 29.28 -12.11
C ASP A 187 -9.38 30.79 -11.89
N ASN A 188 -10.24 31.59 -12.52
CA ASN A 188 -10.24 33.07 -12.53
C ASN A 188 -9.17 33.73 -13.41
N ASN A 189 -8.32 32.93 -14.07
CA ASN A 189 -7.29 33.39 -15.00
C ASN A 189 -7.54 32.90 -16.45
N GLU A 190 -8.70 32.32 -16.75
CA GLU A 190 -8.97 31.67 -18.04
C GLU A 190 -8.93 32.64 -19.24
N SER A 191 -9.26 33.91 -19.00
CA SER A 191 -9.28 34.94 -20.05
C SER A 191 -7.91 35.58 -20.32
N SER A 192 -6.99 35.52 -19.35
CA SER A 192 -5.69 36.20 -19.40
C SER A 192 -4.54 35.26 -19.79
N GLU A 193 -4.69 33.95 -19.55
CA GLU A 193 -3.63 32.96 -19.80
C GLU A 193 -3.74 32.22 -21.14
N LEU A 194 -4.88 32.31 -21.83
CA LEU A 194 -5.12 31.64 -23.12
C LEU A 194 -4.83 32.56 -24.31
N SER A 195 -4.10 32.05 -25.31
CA SER A 195 -4.01 32.69 -26.63
C SER A 195 -5.35 32.65 -27.37
N HIS A 196 -5.51 33.43 -28.44
CA HIS A 196 -6.76 33.48 -29.21
C HIS A 196 -7.19 32.10 -29.76
N ALA A 197 -6.24 31.29 -30.23
CA ALA A 197 -6.53 29.96 -30.78
C ALA A 197 -6.90 28.94 -29.69
N GLU A 198 -6.17 28.95 -28.56
CA GLU A 198 -6.47 28.09 -27.41
C GLU A 198 -7.81 28.45 -26.78
N ARG A 199 -8.12 29.74 -26.68
CA ARG A 199 -9.40 30.25 -26.19
C ARG A 199 -10.56 29.80 -27.07
N GLU A 200 -10.43 29.89 -28.39
CA GLU A 200 -11.46 29.41 -29.32
C GLU A 200 -11.69 27.89 -29.18
N ALA A 201 -10.61 27.12 -29.02
CA ALA A 201 -10.70 25.66 -28.79
C ALA A 201 -11.32 25.30 -27.43
N PHE A 202 -11.01 26.06 -26.38
CA PHE A 202 -11.54 25.87 -25.03
C PHE A 202 -13.02 26.26 -24.95
N GLU A 203 -13.39 27.47 -25.42
CA GLU A 203 -14.75 28.00 -25.36
C GLU A 203 -15.75 27.21 -26.22
N LYS A 204 -15.28 26.43 -27.20
CA LYS A 204 -16.11 25.48 -27.95
C LYS A 204 -16.78 24.44 -27.05
N TYR A 205 -16.12 24.03 -25.97
CA TYR A 205 -16.61 23.01 -25.04
C TYR A 205 -17.04 23.61 -23.70
N LEU A 206 -16.32 24.62 -23.19
CA LEU A 206 -16.62 25.31 -21.93
C LEU A 206 -16.69 26.83 -22.17
N PRO A 207 -17.83 27.36 -22.66
CA PRO A 207 -17.96 28.78 -22.98
C PRO A 207 -17.84 29.64 -21.73
N LEU A 208 -16.86 30.55 -21.69
CA LEU A 208 -16.58 31.39 -20.52
C LEU A 208 -17.75 32.29 -20.12
N SER A 209 -18.63 32.65 -21.07
CA SER A 209 -19.86 33.40 -20.80
C SER A 209 -20.86 32.65 -19.93
N ALA A 210 -20.73 31.32 -19.82
CA ALA A 210 -21.58 30.45 -19.01
C ALA A 210 -20.85 29.91 -17.77
N LYS A 211 -19.71 30.51 -17.39
CA LYS A 211 -18.90 30.05 -16.25
C LYS A 211 -19.73 30.06 -14.97
N SER A 212 -19.82 28.90 -14.34
CA SER A 212 -20.48 28.66 -13.05
C SER A 212 -19.81 27.44 -12.41
N VAL A 213 -18.77 27.69 -11.61
CA VAL A 213 -18.00 26.66 -10.90
C VAL A 213 -18.60 26.47 -9.51
N LEU A 214 -18.72 25.23 -9.05
CA LEU A 214 -19.20 24.92 -7.71
C LEU A 214 -18.11 25.20 -6.67
N SER A 215 -18.50 25.73 -5.51
CA SER A 215 -17.60 25.82 -4.36
C SER A 215 -17.34 24.43 -3.78
N HIS A 216 -16.09 24.09 -3.48
CA HIS A 216 -15.69 22.86 -2.79
C HIS A 216 -16.41 22.66 -1.44
N THR A 217 -16.98 23.72 -0.85
CA THR A 217 -17.81 23.65 0.37
C THR A 217 -19.30 23.37 0.12
N GLU A 218 -19.78 23.60 -1.10
CA GLU A 218 -21.17 23.37 -1.54
C GLU A 218 -21.35 22.03 -2.24
N VAL A 219 -20.27 21.49 -2.81
CA VAL A 219 -20.20 20.10 -3.20
C VAL A 219 -20.19 19.27 -1.91
N PRO A 220 -21.09 18.29 -1.73
CA PRO A 220 -21.01 17.40 -0.59
C PRO A 220 -19.65 16.69 -0.62
N ASN A 221 -18.76 17.13 0.27
CA ASN A 221 -17.37 16.70 0.43
C ASN A 221 -17.12 15.33 -0.20
N ASP A 222 -16.32 15.24 -1.26
CA ASP A 222 -16.03 13.97 -1.93
C ASP A 222 -15.53 12.95 -0.89
N SER A 223 -14.78 13.38 0.13
CA SER A 223 -14.40 12.56 1.27
C SER A 223 -15.51 12.23 2.30
N ARG A 224 -16.63 12.98 2.43
CA ARG A 224 -17.81 12.51 3.23
C ARG A 224 -18.75 11.60 2.45
N ILE A 225 -18.89 11.81 1.14
CA ILE A 225 -19.62 10.87 0.27
C ILE A 225 -18.79 9.58 0.14
N GLU A 226 -17.47 9.68 0.01
CA GLU A 226 -16.54 8.53 0.04
C GLU A 226 -16.42 7.89 1.43
N MET A 227 -16.41 8.65 2.54
CA MET A 227 -16.47 8.08 3.91
C MET A 227 -17.76 7.30 4.16
N ASN A 228 -18.89 7.70 3.55
CA ASN A 228 -20.13 6.91 3.61
C ASN A 228 -20.13 5.75 2.58
N GLN A 229 -19.42 5.87 1.46
CA GLN A 229 -19.33 4.84 0.41
C GLN A 229 -18.28 3.75 0.68
N ARG A 230 -17.25 4.00 1.48
CA ARG A 230 -16.21 3.01 1.86
C ARG A 230 -16.55 2.23 3.14
N THR A 231 -17.80 2.30 3.60
CA THR A 231 -18.29 1.48 4.71
C THR A 231 -18.65 0.07 4.22
N GLU A 232 -17.92 -0.93 4.77
CA GLU A 232 -18.19 -2.37 4.70
C GLU A 232 -18.79 -2.87 3.37
N VAL A 233 -17.97 -3.05 2.33
CA VAL A 233 -18.40 -3.82 1.14
C VAL A 233 -18.89 -5.19 1.60
N ILE A 234 -20.13 -5.54 1.23
CA ILE A 234 -20.76 -6.81 1.64
C ILE A 234 -20.95 -7.71 0.43
N LEU A 235 -20.44 -8.93 0.52
CA LEU A 235 -20.65 -9.96 -0.49
C LEU A 235 -21.85 -10.83 -0.12
N TYR A 236 -22.75 -11.02 -1.08
CA TYR A 236 -23.89 -11.93 -1.01
C TYR A 236 -23.78 -12.97 -2.11
N ARG A 237 -24.11 -14.23 -1.79
CA ARG A 237 -24.21 -15.33 -2.77
C ARG A 237 -25.66 -15.48 -3.19
N CYS A 238 -25.88 -15.60 -4.50
CA CYS A 238 -27.15 -15.87 -5.14
C CYS A 238 -27.06 -17.24 -5.80
N THR A 239 -27.73 -18.23 -5.20
CA THR A 239 -27.69 -19.63 -5.66
C THR A 239 -29.09 -20.21 -5.84
N ASP A 240 -29.24 -21.12 -6.81
CA ASP A 240 -30.47 -21.88 -7.09
C ASP A 240 -30.42 -23.37 -6.68
N GLU A 241 -29.40 -23.80 -5.91
CA GLU A 241 -29.14 -25.19 -5.49
C GLU A 241 -30.37 -25.94 -4.91
N ASP A 242 -31.29 -25.23 -4.22
CA ASP A 242 -32.50 -25.82 -3.62
C ASP A 242 -33.76 -25.72 -4.52
N GLN A 243 -33.62 -25.48 -5.83
CA GLN A 243 -34.71 -25.12 -6.75
C GLN A 243 -35.45 -23.81 -6.39
N SER A 244 -34.94 -23.08 -5.39
CA SER A 244 -35.43 -21.77 -4.95
C SER A 244 -34.25 -20.80 -4.89
N LEU A 245 -34.39 -19.64 -5.53
CA LEU A 245 -33.32 -18.67 -5.62
C LEU A 245 -33.18 -17.95 -4.28
N LYS A 246 -32.04 -18.11 -3.60
CA LYS A 246 -31.77 -17.54 -2.28
C LYS A 246 -30.57 -16.59 -2.34
N VAL A 247 -30.73 -15.43 -1.70
CA VAL A 247 -29.66 -14.44 -1.51
C VAL A 247 -29.21 -14.50 -0.06
N SER A 248 -27.97 -14.94 0.19
CA SER A 248 -27.38 -15.09 1.53
C SER A 248 -26.10 -14.28 1.68
N LYS A 249 -25.93 -13.60 2.82
CA LYS A 249 -24.70 -12.87 3.15
C LYS A 249 -23.54 -13.85 3.29
N VAL A 250 -22.44 -13.60 2.59
CA VAL A 250 -21.20 -14.42 2.61
C VAL A 250 -20.16 -13.77 3.52
N LYS A 251 -19.84 -12.51 3.26
CA LYS A 251 -18.72 -11.81 3.88
C LYS A 251 -19.01 -10.32 4.00
N THR A 252 -18.45 -9.70 5.03
CA THR A 252 -18.40 -8.24 5.21
C THR A 252 -16.93 -7.86 5.37
N GLY A 253 -16.50 -6.77 4.72
CA GLY A 253 -15.13 -6.26 4.80
C GLY A 253 -14.33 -6.53 3.53
N PRO A 254 -12.99 -6.49 3.57
CA PRO A 254 -12.17 -6.60 2.37
C PRO A 254 -12.43 -7.94 1.66
N LEU A 255 -12.97 -7.85 0.45
CA LEU A 255 -13.27 -9.01 -0.38
C LEU A 255 -11.97 -9.54 -0.99
N GLU A 256 -11.85 -10.86 -1.14
CA GLU A 256 -10.74 -11.50 -1.84
C GLU A 256 -11.30 -12.20 -3.07
N GLN A 257 -10.53 -12.29 -4.16
CA GLN A 257 -10.99 -12.96 -5.39
C GLN A 257 -11.47 -14.40 -5.14
N LYS A 258 -10.90 -15.09 -4.15
CA LYS A 258 -11.30 -16.45 -3.73
C LYS A 258 -12.72 -16.54 -3.14
N ASP A 259 -13.30 -15.40 -2.75
CA ASP A 259 -14.67 -15.33 -2.24
C ASP A 259 -15.72 -15.48 -3.35
N LEU A 260 -15.30 -15.30 -4.62
CA LEU A 260 -16.14 -15.50 -5.80
C LEU A 260 -15.96 -16.92 -6.34
N ASN A 261 -17.03 -17.70 -6.34
CA ASN A 261 -17.04 -19.05 -6.90
C ASN A 261 -17.63 -19.03 -8.32
N SER A 262 -16.86 -19.47 -9.32
CA SER A 262 -17.31 -19.57 -10.70
C SER A 262 -18.59 -20.38 -10.93
N ASN A 263 -19.04 -21.19 -9.97
CA ASN A 263 -20.29 -21.96 -10.06
C ASN A 263 -21.56 -21.16 -9.73
N ASP A 264 -21.45 -20.00 -9.07
CA ASP A 264 -22.60 -19.25 -8.56
C ASP A 264 -22.60 -17.80 -9.09
N SER A 265 -23.66 -17.06 -8.76
CA SER A 265 -23.72 -15.61 -8.92
C SER A 265 -23.62 -14.90 -7.57
N PHE A 266 -23.08 -13.68 -7.55
CA PHE A 266 -22.83 -12.91 -6.35
C PHE A 266 -23.30 -11.47 -6.50
N ILE A 267 -23.76 -10.87 -5.41
CA ILE A 267 -24.06 -9.44 -5.30
C ILE A 267 -23.01 -8.83 -4.38
N VAL A 268 -22.29 -7.83 -4.87
CA VAL A 268 -21.40 -6.99 -4.09
C VAL A 268 -22.14 -5.69 -3.77
N ASP A 269 -22.52 -5.55 -2.51
CA ASP A 269 -23.20 -4.38 -1.96
C ASP A 269 -22.15 -3.33 -1.58
N ASN A 270 -21.97 -2.34 -2.47
CA ASN A 270 -21.11 -1.17 -2.24
C ASN A 270 -21.95 0.07 -1.86
N ASN A 271 -23.11 -0.15 -1.21
CA ASN A 271 -23.98 0.89 -0.66
C ASN A 271 -24.32 1.99 -1.71
N LEU A 272 -24.13 3.27 -1.38
CA LEU A 272 -24.36 4.40 -2.29
C LEU A 272 -23.43 4.40 -3.52
N GLY A 273 -22.31 3.67 -3.48
CA GLY A 273 -21.38 3.50 -4.60
C GLY A 273 -21.98 2.69 -5.76
N GLY A 274 -23.03 1.91 -5.50
CA GLY A 274 -23.73 1.09 -6.47
C GLY A 274 -23.65 -0.41 -6.14
N ILE A 275 -24.50 -1.20 -6.79
CA ILE A 275 -24.55 -2.65 -6.60
C ILE A 275 -23.89 -3.34 -7.78
N TRP A 276 -22.94 -4.24 -7.50
CA TRP A 276 -22.35 -5.07 -8.55
C TRP A 276 -22.91 -6.48 -8.50
N VAL A 277 -23.13 -7.06 -9.67
CA VAL A 277 -23.58 -8.44 -9.83
C VAL A 277 -22.51 -9.20 -10.58
N TRP A 278 -21.83 -10.13 -9.91
CA TRP A 278 -20.82 -10.97 -10.53
C TRP A 278 -21.42 -12.33 -10.87
N VAL A 279 -21.22 -12.78 -12.11
CA VAL A 279 -21.82 -14.02 -12.61
C VAL A 279 -20.73 -15.01 -12.99
N GLY A 280 -20.66 -16.13 -12.27
CA GLY A 280 -19.66 -17.16 -12.49
C GLY A 280 -19.74 -17.83 -13.87
N LYS A 281 -18.59 -18.20 -14.45
CA LYS A 281 -18.53 -18.89 -15.77
C LYS A 281 -19.36 -20.17 -15.83
N LYS A 282 -19.52 -20.84 -14.70
CA LYS A 282 -20.25 -22.11 -14.53
C LYS A 282 -21.62 -21.92 -13.87
N ALA A 283 -22.03 -20.69 -13.58
CA ALA A 283 -23.36 -20.36 -13.06
C ALA A 283 -24.47 -20.88 -13.98
N SER A 284 -25.62 -21.23 -13.41
CA SER A 284 -26.75 -21.80 -14.13
C SER A 284 -27.32 -20.80 -15.14
N ALA A 285 -27.93 -21.27 -16.24
CA ALA A 285 -28.55 -20.36 -17.21
C ALA A 285 -29.63 -19.46 -16.55
N LYS A 286 -30.33 -20.00 -15.55
CA LYS A 286 -31.34 -19.28 -14.78
C LYS A 286 -30.72 -18.20 -13.89
N GLU A 287 -29.59 -18.50 -13.25
CA GLU A 287 -28.83 -17.51 -12.46
C GLU A 287 -28.33 -16.35 -13.32
N ARG A 288 -27.82 -16.63 -14.53
CA ARG A 288 -27.34 -15.60 -15.48
C ARG A 288 -28.48 -14.66 -15.89
N THR A 289 -29.61 -15.21 -16.33
CA THR A 289 -30.74 -14.41 -16.84
C THR A 289 -31.46 -13.63 -15.73
N GLU A 290 -31.57 -14.18 -14.52
CA GLU A 290 -32.26 -13.51 -13.40
C GLU A 290 -31.33 -12.59 -12.57
N SER A 291 -30.04 -12.54 -12.88
CA SER A 291 -29.03 -11.83 -12.06
C SER A 291 -29.34 -10.35 -11.84
N MET A 292 -29.78 -9.63 -12.88
CA MET A 292 -30.21 -8.22 -12.78
C MET A 292 -31.52 -8.04 -11.99
N ARG A 293 -32.45 -8.98 -12.14
CA ARG A 293 -33.71 -8.98 -11.38
C ARG A 293 -33.46 -9.22 -9.89
N ASN A 294 -32.51 -10.08 -9.56
CA ASN A 294 -32.09 -10.35 -8.19
C ASN A 294 -31.50 -9.09 -7.53
N ALA A 295 -30.68 -8.33 -8.26
CA ALA A 295 -30.18 -7.04 -7.78
C ALA A 295 -31.29 -6.02 -7.55
N GLN A 296 -32.31 -5.96 -8.43
CA GLN A 296 -33.46 -5.09 -8.22
C GLN A 296 -34.31 -5.49 -7.00
N GLY A 297 -34.52 -6.79 -6.82
CA GLY A 297 -35.18 -7.34 -5.64
C GLY A 297 -34.38 -7.06 -4.36
N PHE A 298 -33.05 -7.12 -4.45
CA PHE A 298 -32.13 -6.78 -3.36
C PHE A 298 -32.23 -5.31 -2.96
N ILE A 299 -32.18 -4.38 -3.92
CA ILE A 299 -32.37 -2.93 -3.70
C ILE A 299 -33.68 -2.66 -2.96
N THR A 300 -34.78 -3.24 -3.46
CA THR A 300 -36.12 -3.07 -2.85
C THR A 300 -36.17 -3.62 -1.43
N LYS A 301 -35.57 -4.80 -1.18
CA LYS A 301 -35.56 -5.44 0.14
C LYS A 301 -34.68 -4.69 1.15
N LYS A 302 -33.58 -4.08 0.70
CA LYS A 302 -32.66 -3.29 1.53
C LYS A 302 -33.15 -1.86 1.77
N GLY A 303 -34.19 -1.40 1.05
CA GLY A 303 -34.70 -0.04 1.15
C GLY A 303 -33.81 1.00 0.47
N TYR A 304 -32.96 0.58 -0.48
CA TYR A 304 -32.17 1.50 -1.28
C TYR A 304 -33.06 2.28 -2.27
N PRO A 305 -32.66 3.50 -2.68
CA PRO A 305 -33.37 4.24 -3.71
C PRO A 305 -33.51 3.45 -5.01
N GLN A 306 -34.63 3.59 -5.72
CA GLN A 306 -34.87 2.85 -6.97
C GLN A 306 -33.93 3.26 -8.13
N HIS A 307 -33.26 4.40 -7.99
CA HIS A 307 -32.22 4.90 -8.89
C HIS A 307 -30.81 4.41 -8.51
N THR A 308 -30.66 3.50 -7.53
CA THR A 308 -29.35 2.91 -7.21
C THR A 308 -28.78 2.20 -8.45
N ARG A 309 -27.52 2.50 -8.77
CA ARG A 309 -26.81 1.95 -9.92
C ARG A 309 -26.61 0.44 -9.78
N VAL A 310 -26.76 -0.28 -10.88
CA VAL A 310 -26.52 -1.74 -10.94
C VAL A 310 -25.64 -2.07 -12.13
N THR A 311 -24.50 -2.70 -11.88
CA THR A 311 -23.58 -3.15 -12.93
C THR A 311 -23.36 -4.65 -12.82
N ARG A 312 -23.58 -5.37 -13.93
CA ARG A 312 -23.41 -6.82 -14.00
C ARG A 312 -22.18 -7.18 -14.81
N VAL A 313 -21.30 -7.95 -14.19
CA VAL A 313 -20.02 -8.41 -14.72
C VAL A 313 -19.99 -9.93 -14.76
N ILE A 314 -19.22 -10.47 -15.69
CA ILE A 314 -19.00 -11.91 -15.82
C ILE A 314 -17.60 -12.28 -15.32
N ASP A 315 -17.48 -13.51 -14.81
CA ASP A 315 -16.20 -14.11 -14.45
C ASP A 315 -15.21 -13.99 -15.63
N GLY A 316 -14.05 -13.38 -15.40
CA GLY A 316 -13.00 -13.12 -16.39
C GLY A 316 -13.24 -11.94 -17.33
N GLY A 317 -14.36 -11.23 -17.20
CA GLY A 317 -14.69 -9.99 -17.93
C GLY A 317 -14.91 -8.81 -16.98
N GLU A 318 -14.26 -8.82 -15.82
CA GLU A 318 -14.44 -7.80 -14.79
C GLU A 318 -13.70 -6.50 -15.18
N PRO A 319 -14.37 -5.34 -15.08
CA PRO A 319 -13.73 -4.05 -15.30
C PRO A 319 -12.94 -3.62 -14.06
N ILE A 320 -12.02 -2.67 -14.21
CA ILE A 320 -11.10 -2.26 -13.13
C ILE A 320 -11.84 -1.74 -11.89
N GLU A 321 -12.97 -1.06 -12.10
CA GLU A 321 -13.84 -0.52 -11.06
C GLU A 321 -14.42 -1.64 -10.16
N PHE A 322 -14.68 -2.82 -10.73
CA PHE A 322 -15.11 -4.00 -9.96
C PHE A 322 -13.94 -4.64 -9.23
N LYS A 323 -12.79 -4.79 -9.89
CA LYS A 323 -11.58 -5.40 -9.32
C LYS A 323 -11.09 -4.64 -8.09
N ASN A 324 -11.23 -3.32 -8.09
CA ASN A 324 -10.87 -2.44 -6.97
C ASN A 324 -11.73 -2.63 -5.72
N LEU A 325 -12.85 -3.36 -5.79
CA LEU A 325 -13.65 -3.73 -4.61
C LEU A 325 -13.02 -4.90 -3.82
N PHE A 326 -11.97 -5.52 -4.35
CA PHE A 326 -11.29 -6.68 -3.78
C PHE A 326 -9.85 -6.34 -3.41
N LYS A 327 -9.41 -6.83 -2.24
CA LYS A 327 -8.06 -6.65 -1.67
C LYS A 327 -6.94 -7.11 -2.61
N SER A 328 -7.20 -8.08 -3.47
CA SER A 328 -6.26 -8.50 -4.51
C SER A 328 -7.01 -9.22 -5.62
N TRP A 329 -6.67 -8.90 -6.86
CA TRP A 329 -7.29 -9.47 -8.06
C TRP A 329 -6.22 -9.98 -9.02
N LYS A 330 -6.27 -11.26 -9.41
CA LYS A 330 -5.34 -11.88 -10.36
C LYS A 330 -6.06 -12.23 -11.65
N ASP A 331 -5.60 -11.68 -12.77
CA ASP A 331 -6.13 -12.02 -14.09
C ASP A 331 -5.48 -13.30 -14.61
N ALA A 332 -6.29 -14.33 -14.89
CA ALA A 332 -5.84 -15.65 -15.31
C ALA A 332 -5.08 -15.67 -16.67
N ASN A 333 -5.14 -14.59 -17.45
CA ASN A 333 -4.62 -14.53 -18.82
C ASN A 333 -3.37 -13.65 -19.02
N LEU A 334 -2.79 -13.07 -17.97
CA LEU A 334 -1.52 -12.32 -18.07
C LEU A 334 -0.28 -13.22 -17.86
N ALA A 335 -0.46 -14.51 -17.59
CA ALA A 335 0.62 -15.43 -17.21
C ALA A 335 1.56 -15.89 -18.35
N ASN A 336 1.38 -15.44 -19.59
CA ASN A 336 2.28 -15.75 -20.72
C ASN A 336 3.06 -14.54 -21.27
N GLY A 337 3.15 -13.45 -20.52
CA GLY A 337 4.07 -12.34 -20.79
C GLY A 337 4.98 -12.12 -19.58
N PHE A 338 6.29 -12.02 -19.82
CA PHE A 338 7.31 -11.77 -18.81
C PHE A 338 6.95 -10.60 -17.90
N GLY A 339 6.52 -10.91 -16.68
CA GLY A 339 6.21 -9.95 -15.62
C GLY A 339 6.09 -10.72 -14.32
N ASN A 340 7.12 -10.62 -13.48
CA ASN A 340 7.13 -11.28 -12.17
C ASN A 340 6.07 -10.65 -11.27
N ALA A 341 4.88 -11.24 -11.25
CA ALA A 341 3.94 -11.04 -10.15
C ALA A 341 4.58 -11.60 -8.88
N TYR A 342 4.77 -10.73 -7.88
CA TYR A 342 5.20 -11.14 -6.55
C TYR A 342 4.24 -12.20 -6.01
N HIS A 343 4.70 -13.45 -6.04
CA HIS A 343 4.19 -14.46 -5.12
C HIS A 343 4.67 -14.03 -3.73
N VAL A 344 3.79 -13.50 -2.89
CA VAL A 344 3.98 -13.57 -1.44
C VAL A 344 3.87 -15.05 -1.09
N GLY A 345 4.99 -15.75 -1.27
CA GLY A 345 5.17 -17.11 -0.84
C GLY A 345 5.04 -17.14 0.67
N LYS A 346 4.26 -18.09 1.17
CA LYS A 346 4.27 -18.50 2.56
C LYS A 346 5.71 -18.88 2.94
N ILE A 347 6.46 -17.93 3.48
CA ILE A 347 7.70 -18.19 4.19
C ILE A 347 7.49 -17.56 5.56
N ALA A 348 7.75 -18.33 6.61
CA ALA A 348 7.52 -17.92 7.99
C ALA A 348 8.32 -16.64 8.32
N LYS A 349 7.80 -15.81 9.23
CA LYS A 349 8.49 -14.69 9.92
C LYS A 349 9.69 -15.19 10.76
N ILE A 350 10.64 -15.88 10.15
CA ILE A 350 11.86 -16.36 10.80
C ILE A 350 13.00 -15.81 9.97
N ILE A 351 13.72 -14.83 10.51
CA ILE A 351 15.02 -14.42 9.98
C ILE A 351 15.88 -15.70 9.97
N PRO A 352 16.28 -16.23 8.80
CA PRO A 352 17.03 -17.48 8.74
C PRO A 352 18.29 -17.37 9.60
N GLN A 353 18.73 -18.46 10.25
CA GLN A 353 19.99 -18.49 10.99
C GLN A 353 21.20 -18.02 10.14
N THR A 354 21.10 -18.12 8.82
CA THR A 354 22.08 -17.64 7.83
C THR A 354 21.56 -16.41 7.08
N PHE A 355 21.00 -15.45 7.79
CA PHE A 355 20.64 -14.15 7.22
C PHE A 355 21.92 -13.41 6.82
N ASP A 356 22.07 -13.11 5.53
CA ASP A 356 23.15 -12.29 5.02
C ASP A 356 22.67 -10.83 4.94
N PRO A 357 23.13 -9.92 5.81
CA PRO A 357 22.72 -8.53 5.76
C PRO A 357 23.12 -7.83 4.44
N SER A 358 24.05 -8.39 3.68
CA SER A 358 24.54 -7.82 2.42
C SER A 358 23.46 -7.78 1.33
N VAL A 359 22.49 -8.71 1.35
CA VAL A 359 21.38 -8.75 0.38
C VAL A 359 20.20 -7.84 0.74
N LEU A 360 20.20 -7.20 1.91
CA LEU A 360 19.12 -6.29 2.31
C LEU A 360 18.99 -5.09 1.36
N HIS A 361 20.13 -4.55 0.91
CA HIS A 361 20.17 -3.44 -0.05
C HIS A 361 19.79 -3.86 -1.48
N GLU A 362 19.78 -5.16 -1.78
CA GLU A 362 19.34 -5.71 -3.06
C GLU A 362 17.86 -6.10 -3.03
N ASN A 363 17.29 -6.32 -1.84
CA ASN A 363 15.90 -6.73 -1.64
C ASN A 363 15.25 -5.96 -0.48
N HIS A 364 14.78 -4.74 -0.77
CA HIS A 364 14.13 -3.88 0.24
C HIS A 364 12.88 -4.53 0.85
N GLY A 365 12.14 -5.36 0.08
CA GLY A 365 10.98 -6.08 0.61
C GLY A 365 11.34 -7.01 1.77
N MET A 366 12.51 -7.66 1.70
CA MET A 366 13.04 -8.47 2.81
C MET A 366 13.41 -7.61 4.02
N ALA A 367 13.99 -6.41 3.81
CA ALA A 367 14.28 -5.47 4.88
C ALA A 367 13.01 -5.02 5.62
N ALA A 368 11.92 -4.75 4.86
CA ALA A 368 10.62 -4.39 5.42
C ALA A 368 9.96 -5.55 6.17
N GLU A 369 10.01 -6.77 5.63
CA GLU A 369 9.44 -7.95 6.30
C GLU A 369 10.19 -8.31 7.60
N THR A 370 11.51 -8.18 7.60
CA THR A 370 12.36 -8.53 8.75
C THR A 370 12.57 -7.37 9.74
N GLN A 371 12.14 -6.16 9.37
CA GLN A 371 12.40 -4.92 10.11
C GLN A 371 13.90 -4.66 10.37
N MET A 372 14.75 -5.06 9.43
CA MET A 372 16.21 -4.91 9.49
C MET A 372 16.70 -3.85 8.49
N VAL A 373 17.59 -2.96 8.92
CA VAL A 373 18.21 -1.94 8.02
C VAL A 373 19.64 -2.26 7.62
N ASP A 374 20.36 -3.02 8.45
CA ASP A 374 21.68 -3.58 8.18
C ASP A 374 21.95 -4.78 9.13
N GLY A 375 23.20 -5.21 9.25
CA GLY A 375 23.60 -6.32 10.13
C GLY A 375 23.84 -5.99 11.60
N GLY A 376 23.67 -4.74 12.04
CA GLY A 376 23.96 -4.29 13.41
C GLY A 376 25.43 -3.93 13.69
N ASN A 377 26.28 -3.86 12.65
CA ASN A 377 27.74 -3.68 12.77
C ASN A 377 28.19 -2.21 12.71
N GLY A 378 27.25 -1.27 12.62
CA GLY A 378 27.51 0.17 12.63
C GLY A 378 28.08 0.68 13.95
N HIS A 379 28.50 1.94 13.94
CA HIS A 379 29.00 2.60 15.14
C HIS A 379 27.82 2.97 16.06
N LYS A 380 27.97 2.74 17.36
CA LYS A 380 26.93 2.97 18.35
C LYS A 380 27.48 3.77 19.52
N GLN A 381 26.66 4.69 20.01
CA GLN A 381 26.90 5.46 21.22
C GLN A 381 25.66 5.37 22.11
N VAL A 382 25.85 5.00 23.38
CA VAL A 382 24.74 4.81 24.33
C VAL A 382 24.77 5.89 25.40
N TYR A 383 23.62 6.50 25.66
CA TYR A 383 23.40 7.46 26.73
C TYR A 383 22.29 6.94 27.65
N ARG A 384 22.44 7.18 28.95
CA ARG A 384 21.40 6.99 29.96
C ARG A 384 20.85 8.33 30.38
N VAL A 385 19.54 8.43 30.55
CA VAL A 385 18.90 9.62 31.11
C VAL A 385 19.13 9.61 32.62
N LYS A 386 19.69 10.69 33.15
CA LYS A 386 19.90 10.88 34.59
C LYS A 386 19.74 12.36 34.93
N ASP A 387 18.92 12.66 35.93
CA ASP A 387 18.69 14.03 36.42
C ASP A 387 18.35 15.03 35.29
N PHE A 388 17.47 14.63 34.36
CA PHE A 388 17.06 15.41 33.18
C PHE A 388 18.14 15.62 32.09
N ASP A 389 19.30 14.97 32.21
CA ASP A 389 20.40 15.07 31.24
C ASP A 389 20.85 13.70 30.70
N LEU A 390 21.69 13.73 29.66
CA LEU A 390 22.26 12.55 29.03
C LEU A 390 23.65 12.29 29.60
N VAL A 391 23.82 11.11 30.20
CA VAL A 391 25.10 10.60 30.69
C VAL A 391 25.56 9.48 29.79
N GLU A 392 26.79 9.58 29.29
CA GLU A 392 27.39 8.57 28.42
C GLU A 392 27.59 7.24 29.19
N VAL A 393 27.18 6.14 28.56
CA VAL A 393 27.38 4.79 29.11
C VAL A 393 28.74 4.26 28.65
N PRO A 394 29.54 3.63 29.52
CA PRO A 394 30.78 2.98 29.12
C PRO A 394 30.55 1.89 28.04
N GLU A 395 31.49 1.73 27.11
CA GLU A 395 31.36 0.73 26.02
C GLU A 395 31.23 -0.72 26.54
N GLU A 396 31.82 -1.02 27.70
CA GLU A 396 31.73 -2.32 28.38
C GLU A 396 30.32 -2.65 28.92
N ASP A 397 29.47 -1.63 29.03
CA ASP A 397 28.08 -1.74 29.46
C ASP A 397 27.09 -1.61 28.29
N PHE A 398 27.57 -1.52 27.05
CA PHE A 398 26.69 -1.54 25.88
C PHE A 398 25.91 -2.86 25.83
N GLY A 399 24.59 -2.73 25.70
CA GLY A 399 23.66 -3.86 25.75
C GLY A 399 23.08 -4.13 27.12
N LYS A 400 23.55 -3.47 28.20
CA LYS A 400 22.95 -3.56 29.54
C LYS A 400 21.96 -2.42 29.78
N PHE A 401 20.69 -2.77 29.91
CA PHE A 401 19.59 -1.85 30.16
C PHE A 401 18.98 -2.12 31.53
N HIS A 402 18.49 -1.08 32.19
CA HIS A 402 17.80 -1.19 33.47
C HIS A 402 16.33 -0.80 33.30
N SER A 403 15.41 -1.66 33.73
CA SER A 403 13.96 -1.44 33.62
C SER A 403 13.48 -0.14 34.28
N GLY A 404 14.24 0.39 35.24
CA GLY A 404 13.97 1.62 35.95
C GLY A 404 14.46 2.89 35.27
N ASP A 405 15.14 2.82 34.13
CA ASP A 405 15.73 3.99 33.47
C ASP A 405 15.28 4.12 32.00
N CYS A 406 15.69 5.23 31.38
CA CYS A 406 15.56 5.44 29.94
C CYS A 406 16.93 5.65 29.29
N TYR A 407 17.06 5.23 28.05
CA TYR A 407 18.32 5.27 27.30
C TYR A 407 18.11 5.86 25.91
N ILE A 408 19.15 6.48 25.37
CA ILE A 408 19.23 6.88 23.96
C ILE A 408 20.42 6.18 23.33
N VAL A 409 20.19 5.42 22.27
CA VAL A 409 21.24 4.78 21.46
C VAL A 409 21.30 5.48 20.11
N VAL A 410 22.43 6.13 19.85
CA VAL A 410 22.75 6.73 18.56
C VAL A 410 23.48 5.68 17.74
N TYR A 411 22.87 5.21 16.66
CA TYR A 411 23.44 4.23 15.75
C TYR A 411 23.72 4.87 14.40
N THR A 412 24.96 4.76 13.92
CA THR A 412 25.38 5.26 12.61
C THR A 412 25.84 4.11 11.72
N TYR A 413 25.30 4.07 10.51
CA TYR A 413 25.55 2.98 9.55
C TYR A 413 25.60 3.52 8.12
N GLY A 414 26.21 2.72 7.24
CA GLY A 414 26.55 3.19 5.89
C GLY A 414 27.43 4.44 5.93
N ALA A 415 27.37 5.25 4.87
CA ALA A 415 28.18 6.46 4.79
C ALA A 415 27.68 7.58 5.72
N GLN A 416 26.37 7.73 5.89
CA GLN A 416 25.77 8.91 6.56
C GLN A 416 24.41 8.64 7.27
N ASN A 417 23.94 7.40 7.38
CA ASN A 417 22.61 7.14 7.96
C ASN A 417 22.68 7.06 9.49
N VAL A 418 21.67 7.62 10.16
CA VAL A 418 21.61 7.70 11.63
C VAL A 418 20.23 7.27 12.14
N ILE A 419 20.22 6.42 13.16
CA ILE A 419 19.02 6.03 13.91
C ILE A 419 19.21 6.40 15.37
N LEU A 420 18.23 7.08 15.96
CA LEU A 420 18.14 7.40 17.36
C LEU A 420 17.08 6.51 18.00
N TYR A 421 17.52 5.46 18.67
CA TYR A 421 16.64 4.66 19.51
C TYR A 421 16.52 5.33 20.87
N TYR A 422 15.29 5.51 21.37
CA TYR A 422 15.08 5.88 22.76
C TYR A 422 14.28 4.78 23.45
N TRP A 423 14.99 4.05 24.32
CA TRP A 423 14.47 2.89 25.03
C TRP A 423 13.89 3.31 26.37
N LEU A 424 12.66 2.90 26.64
CA LEU A 424 11.87 3.29 27.80
C LEU A 424 11.66 2.07 28.72
N GLY A 425 12.29 2.10 29.90
CA GLY A 425 12.13 1.06 30.91
C GLY A 425 10.70 0.98 31.45
N SER A 426 10.19 -0.23 31.66
CA SER A 426 8.85 -0.52 32.18
C SER A 426 8.59 0.10 33.56
N LYS A 427 9.65 0.31 34.35
CA LYS A 427 9.64 0.86 35.71
C LYS A 427 10.23 2.28 35.80
N SER A 428 10.64 2.88 34.68
CA SER A 428 11.13 4.27 34.65
C SER A 428 10.03 5.28 34.91
N SER A 429 10.41 6.46 35.41
CA SER A 429 9.44 7.49 35.76
C SER A 429 8.94 8.25 34.52
N VAL A 430 7.73 8.83 34.61
CA VAL A 430 7.11 9.54 33.47
C VAL A 430 7.96 10.73 33.02
N ASP A 431 8.61 11.43 33.96
CA ASP A 431 9.51 12.53 33.69
C ASP A 431 10.80 12.10 32.97
N GLU A 432 11.36 10.93 33.31
CA GLU A 432 12.51 10.37 32.58
C GLU A 432 12.13 9.95 31.17
N ARG A 433 10.96 9.32 30.98
CA ARG A 433 10.44 8.97 29.66
C ARG A 433 10.23 10.21 28.79
N GLY A 434 9.65 11.26 29.38
CA GLY A 434 9.49 12.57 28.72
C GLY A 434 10.82 13.21 28.36
N THR A 435 11.81 13.11 29.25
CA THR A 435 13.18 13.60 29.00
C THR A 435 13.85 12.84 27.86
N ALA A 436 13.75 11.51 27.83
CA ALA A 436 14.33 10.69 26.75
C ALA A 436 13.76 11.09 25.38
N ALA A 437 12.44 11.28 25.29
CA ALA A 437 11.78 11.73 24.06
C ALA A 437 12.25 13.14 23.64
N MET A 438 12.27 14.10 24.58
CA MET A 438 12.72 15.47 24.30
C MET A 438 14.18 15.53 23.86
N LYS A 439 15.09 14.86 24.59
CA LYS A 439 16.52 14.83 24.27
C LYS A 439 16.81 14.13 22.94
N THR A 440 15.98 13.17 22.54
CA THR A 440 16.07 12.53 21.21
C THR A 440 15.77 13.53 20.10
N VAL A 441 14.70 14.33 20.23
CA VAL A 441 14.36 15.39 19.28
C VAL A 441 15.44 16.47 19.26
N ASP A 442 15.97 16.86 20.42
CA ASP A 442 17.06 17.84 20.50
C ASP A 442 18.34 17.33 19.82
N LEU A 443 18.70 16.06 20.02
CA LEU A 443 19.86 15.45 19.35
C LEU A 443 19.67 15.42 17.84
N ASP A 444 18.50 15.03 17.36
CA ASP A 444 18.19 15.01 15.93
C ASP A 444 18.33 16.40 15.30
N ASN A 445 17.64 17.40 15.87
CA ASN A 445 17.63 18.76 15.34
C ASN A 445 19.02 19.42 15.38
N ASN A 446 19.75 19.27 16.49
CA ASN A 446 21.00 20.02 16.70
C ASN A 446 22.24 19.31 16.14
N LYS A 447 22.27 17.98 16.13
CA LYS A 447 23.45 17.20 15.71
C LYS A 447 23.30 16.59 14.32
N PHE A 448 22.08 16.23 13.93
CA PHE A 448 21.80 15.50 12.70
C PHE A 448 20.87 16.26 11.74
N ALA A 449 20.71 17.57 11.96
CA ALA A 449 19.91 18.47 11.11
C ALA A 449 18.45 18.04 10.92
N GLY A 450 17.89 17.24 11.84
CA GLY A 450 16.51 16.73 11.75
C GLY A 450 16.34 15.52 10.81
N HIS A 451 17.45 14.95 10.32
CA HIS A 451 17.44 13.85 9.35
C HIS A 451 17.47 12.45 9.97
N ALA A 452 17.70 12.33 11.28
CA ALA A 452 17.84 11.02 11.90
C ALA A 452 16.48 10.32 12.03
N VAL A 453 16.46 9.00 11.80
CA VAL A 453 15.28 8.18 12.10
C VAL A 453 15.14 8.08 13.62
N GLN A 454 13.97 8.41 14.17
CA GLN A 454 13.74 8.34 15.62
C GLN A 454 12.86 7.13 15.93
N VAL A 455 13.30 6.26 16.84
CA VAL A 455 12.59 5.01 17.14
C VAL A 455 12.26 4.95 18.62
N ARG A 456 10.96 4.94 18.95
CA ARG A 456 10.50 4.64 20.30
C ARG A 456 10.59 3.15 20.57
N VAL A 457 11.35 2.75 21.58
CA VAL A 457 11.42 1.36 22.02
C VAL A 457 10.91 1.27 23.45
N VAL A 458 9.93 0.41 23.69
CA VAL A 458 9.44 0.12 25.05
C VAL A 458 10.00 -1.23 25.48
N GLU A 459 10.39 -1.35 26.76
CA GLU A 459 10.87 -2.61 27.34
C GLU A 459 9.91 -3.77 27.00
N GLY A 460 10.45 -4.82 26.40
CA GLY A 460 9.67 -5.99 25.98
C GLY A 460 9.28 -5.98 24.50
N LYS A 461 9.31 -4.81 23.84
CA LYS A 461 8.95 -4.58 22.43
C LYS A 461 10.12 -4.12 21.57
N GLU A 462 11.31 -4.60 21.88
CA GLU A 462 12.52 -4.31 21.12
C GLU A 462 12.40 -4.77 19.65
N PRO A 463 12.58 -3.88 18.66
CA PRO A 463 12.66 -4.29 17.25
C PRO A 463 13.87 -5.19 16.99
N ALA A 464 13.76 -6.06 15.96
CA ALA A 464 14.84 -6.99 15.57
C ALA A 464 16.19 -6.28 15.36
N HIS A 465 16.18 -5.16 14.63
CA HIS A 465 17.39 -4.38 14.41
C HIS A 465 17.98 -3.81 15.71
N PHE A 466 17.16 -3.38 16.68
CA PHE A 466 17.67 -2.88 17.96
C PHE A 466 18.36 -3.98 18.78
N MET A 467 17.91 -5.24 18.70
CA MET A 467 18.62 -6.36 19.32
C MET A 467 19.92 -6.70 18.56
N ALA A 468 19.88 -6.61 17.23
CA ALA A 468 21.01 -6.89 16.35
C ALA A 468 22.25 -6.04 16.65
N ILE A 469 22.09 -4.74 16.98
CA ILE A 469 23.22 -3.84 17.24
C ILE A 469 24.06 -4.26 18.47
N PHE A 470 23.52 -5.14 19.32
CA PHE A 470 24.20 -5.71 20.48
C PHE A 470 24.66 -7.15 20.27
N GLY A 471 24.45 -7.74 19.08
CA GLY A 471 24.97 -9.06 18.71
C GLY A 471 24.53 -10.17 19.67
N GLY A 472 23.26 -10.16 20.11
CA GLY A 472 22.72 -11.12 21.08
C GLY A 472 23.14 -10.89 22.54
N LYS A 473 23.86 -9.79 22.85
CA LYS A 473 24.31 -9.44 24.21
C LYS A 473 23.38 -8.47 24.93
N MET A 474 22.15 -8.33 24.46
CA MET A 474 21.18 -7.45 25.12
C MET A 474 20.68 -8.10 26.42
N VAL A 475 20.89 -7.40 27.54
CA VAL A 475 20.48 -7.79 28.88
C VAL A 475 19.65 -6.67 29.50
N ILE A 476 18.46 -7.01 30.00
CA ILE A 476 17.54 -6.09 30.70
C ILE A 476 17.53 -6.49 32.17
N LEU A 477 17.97 -5.59 33.04
CA LEU A 477 18.13 -5.78 34.48
C LEU A 477 17.01 -5.07 35.25
N MET A 478 16.59 -5.65 36.37
CA MET A 478 15.61 -5.02 37.24
C MET A 478 16.24 -3.91 38.08
N GLY A 479 15.49 -2.83 38.29
CA GLY A 479 15.95 -1.67 39.07
C GLY A 479 16.46 -0.56 38.16
N GLY A 480 17.17 0.42 38.71
CA GLY A 480 17.64 1.59 37.99
C GLY A 480 18.06 2.73 38.91
N PHE A 481 18.52 3.85 38.36
CA PHE A 481 18.72 5.07 39.16
C PHE A 481 17.36 5.74 39.33
N GLY A 482 17.02 6.14 40.56
CA GLY A 482 15.79 6.88 40.83
C GLY A 482 15.94 8.35 40.41
N SER A 483 14.88 8.92 39.84
CA SER A 483 14.86 10.33 39.40
C SER A 483 15.03 11.33 40.56
N GLY A 484 15.58 12.50 40.26
CA GLY A 484 15.94 13.56 41.22
C GLY A 484 14.81 14.09 42.12
N PHE A 485 13.54 13.76 41.86
CA PHE A 485 12.39 14.10 42.71
C PHE A 485 12.03 13.04 43.76
N ASN A 486 12.47 11.79 43.58
CA ASN A 486 12.28 10.67 44.51
C ASN A 486 13.62 10.22 45.10
N ASN A 487 14.51 11.17 45.42
CA ASN A 487 15.77 10.93 46.10
C ASN A 487 15.55 10.61 47.60
N ASN A 488 14.87 9.51 47.89
CA ASN A 488 15.09 8.81 49.15
C ASN A 488 16.40 8.04 48.98
N GLN A 489 17.46 8.56 49.61
CA GLN A 489 18.73 7.87 49.78
C GLN A 489 18.49 6.42 50.25
N SER A 490 18.69 5.44 49.36
CA SER A 490 19.16 4.07 49.61
C SER A 490 18.73 3.17 48.46
N ASN A 491 19.64 2.94 47.53
CA ASN A 491 19.99 1.63 46.96
C ASN A 491 21.06 1.87 45.89
N GLU A 492 22.22 2.40 46.32
CA GLU A 492 23.47 1.90 45.71
C GLU A 492 23.37 0.38 45.78
N GLU A 493 23.59 -0.27 44.64
CA GLU A 493 23.67 -1.71 44.43
C GLU A 493 23.81 -2.49 45.73
N SER A 494 22.69 -2.86 46.36
CA SER A 494 22.74 -4.01 47.25
C SER A 494 23.12 -5.15 46.32
N LEU A 495 24.37 -5.59 46.44
CA LEU A 495 24.90 -6.77 45.76
C LEU A 495 23.86 -7.87 45.88
N LYS A 496 23.01 -8.01 44.86
CA LYS A 496 22.13 -9.16 44.73
C LYS A 496 23.09 -10.33 44.54
N ASN A 497 23.38 -11.03 45.63
CA ASN A 497 24.27 -12.19 45.62
C ASN A 497 23.79 -13.28 44.64
N THR A 498 22.51 -13.22 44.26
CA THR A 498 21.89 -14.10 43.29
C THR A 498 20.98 -13.30 42.35
N SER A 499 21.18 -13.41 41.04
CA SER A 499 20.27 -12.91 40.00
C SER A 499 19.94 -14.02 39.00
N LEU A 500 18.74 -13.96 38.41
CA LEU A 500 18.27 -14.96 37.45
C LEU A 500 17.88 -14.24 36.16
N LEU A 501 18.48 -14.63 35.04
CA LEU A 501 18.19 -14.09 33.72
C LEU A 501 17.42 -15.13 32.91
N GLN A 502 16.28 -14.77 32.33
CA GLN A 502 15.56 -15.56 31.34
C GLN A 502 16.06 -15.17 29.95
N VAL A 503 16.60 -16.13 29.21
CA VAL A 503 17.09 -15.95 27.84
C VAL A 503 16.05 -16.50 26.88
N ARG A 504 15.58 -15.64 25.96
CA ARG A 504 14.68 -16.04 24.88
C ARG A 504 15.19 -15.52 23.55
N GLY A 505 15.01 -16.30 22.49
CA GLY A 505 15.30 -15.89 21.12
C GLY A 505 15.73 -17.06 20.24
N THR A 506 15.94 -16.83 18.96
CA THR A 506 16.37 -17.90 18.03
C THR A 506 17.67 -17.57 17.29
N ASN A 507 18.16 -16.35 17.40
CA ASN A 507 19.37 -15.87 16.73
C ASN A 507 19.81 -14.51 17.32
N GLN A 508 20.96 -14.02 16.89
CA GLN A 508 21.50 -12.71 17.32
C GLN A 508 20.58 -11.50 17.07
N TYR A 509 19.53 -11.66 16.25
CA TYR A 509 18.57 -10.61 15.88
C TYR A 509 17.27 -10.68 16.70
N SER A 510 17.10 -11.71 17.53
CA SER A 510 15.87 -11.94 18.32
C SER A 510 16.14 -12.31 19.78
N THR A 511 17.42 -12.46 20.15
CA THR A 511 17.81 -12.88 21.49
C THR A 511 17.96 -11.71 22.45
N LYS A 512 17.30 -11.83 23.61
CA LYS A 512 17.49 -10.96 24.77
C LYS A 512 17.44 -11.76 26.06
N ALA A 513 18.14 -11.27 27.08
CA ALA A 513 18.06 -11.78 28.43
C ALA A 513 17.35 -10.78 29.34
N VAL A 514 16.37 -11.24 30.13
CA VAL A 514 15.60 -10.40 31.05
C VAL A 514 15.76 -10.91 32.48
N GLU A 515 16.12 -10.02 33.41
CA GLU A 515 16.21 -10.37 34.82
C GLU A 515 14.82 -10.64 35.40
N VAL A 516 14.66 -11.83 35.97
CA VAL A 516 13.44 -12.28 36.65
C VAL A 516 13.75 -12.53 38.13
N HIS A 517 12.70 -12.75 38.91
CA HIS A 517 12.88 -13.07 40.33
C HIS A 517 13.70 -14.38 40.46
N PRO A 518 14.77 -14.43 41.28
CA PRO A 518 15.59 -15.63 41.45
C PRO A 518 14.85 -16.67 42.30
N SER A 519 13.91 -17.38 41.68
CA SER A 519 13.08 -18.42 42.29
C SER A 519 12.85 -19.55 41.28
N ALA A 520 12.82 -20.79 41.74
CA ALA A 520 12.51 -21.94 40.89
C ALA A 520 11.17 -21.79 40.14
N SER A 521 10.18 -21.11 40.73
CA SER A 521 8.88 -20.84 40.09
C SER A 521 8.93 -19.90 38.89
N SER A 522 10.04 -19.18 38.69
CA SER A 522 10.27 -18.34 37.51
C SER A 522 10.82 -19.11 36.30
N LEU A 523 11.22 -20.37 36.48
CA LEU A 523 11.70 -21.21 35.39
C LEU A 523 10.58 -21.53 34.39
N ASN A 524 10.97 -21.79 33.15
CA ASN A 524 10.06 -22.20 32.08
C ASN A 524 10.75 -23.26 31.23
N SER A 525 10.09 -24.40 31.03
CA SER A 525 10.65 -25.53 30.28
C SER A 525 10.96 -25.20 28.81
N ASN A 526 10.41 -24.11 28.27
CA ASN A 526 10.61 -23.69 26.88
C ASN A 526 11.81 -22.77 26.68
N ASP A 527 12.41 -22.23 27.75
CA ASP A 527 13.47 -21.22 27.66
C ASP A 527 14.78 -21.68 28.32
N VAL A 528 15.83 -20.86 28.23
CA VAL A 528 17.11 -21.05 28.94
C VAL A 528 17.25 -19.97 30.00
N PHE A 529 17.79 -20.32 31.16
CA PHE A 529 17.97 -19.40 32.28
C PHE A 529 19.44 -19.36 32.73
N VAL A 530 19.92 -18.17 33.07
CA VAL A 530 21.26 -17.96 33.65
C VAL A 530 21.10 -17.48 35.09
N LEU A 531 21.40 -18.36 36.06
CA LEU A 531 21.44 -18.03 37.47
C LEU A 531 22.87 -17.61 37.85
N LEU A 532 23.05 -16.33 38.12
CA LEU A 532 24.33 -15.76 38.54
C LEU A 532 24.39 -15.75 40.06
N THR A 533 25.32 -16.52 40.63
CA THR A 533 25.66 -16.51 42.06
C THR A 533 26.97 -15.77 42.30
N HIS A 534 27.48 -15.71 43.53
CA HIS A 534 28.75 -15.04 43.84
C HIS A 534 29.95 -15.60 43.03
N GLU A 535 30.05 -16.93 42.87
CA GLU A 535 31.21 -17.59 42.22
C GLU A 535 30.88 -18.35 40.93
N ILE A 536 29.63 -18.80 40.77
CA ILE A 536 29.21 -19.71 39.70
C ILE A 536 28.04 -19.11 38.91
N ALA A 537 28.07 -19.27 37.60
CA ALA A 537 26.93 -19.02 36.71
C ALA A 537 26.34 -20.36 36.27
N TYR A 538 25.09 -20.65 36.68
CA TYR A 538 24.39 -21.85 36.21
C TYR A 538 23.59 -21.50 34.95
N VAL A 539 23.78 -22.26 33.88
CA VAL A 539 22.98 -22.20 32.65
C VAL A 539 22.00 -23.36 32.69
N TRP A 540 20.76 -23.09 33.11
CA TRP A 540 19.67 -24.07 33.16
C TRP A 540 18.94 -24.10 31.82
N ALA A 541 18.92 -25.26 31.16
CA ALA A 541 18.29 -25.45 29.86
C ALA A 541 16.99 -26.27 29.99
N GLY A 542 15.86 -25.63 29.71
CA GLY A 542 14.56 -26.29 29.64
C GLY A 542 14.51 -27.33 28.51
N LYS A 543 13.69 -28.37 28.65
CA LYS A 543 13.54 -29.43 27.63
C LYS A 543 13.04 -28.93 26.28
N GLY A 544 12.28 -27.84 26.27
CA GLY A 544 11.77 -27.15 25.08
C GLY A 544 12.68 -26.07 24.51
N SER A 545 13.79 -25.73 25.20
CA SER A 545 14.74 -24.72 24.73
C SER A 545 15.46 -25.12 23.44
N LEU A 546 15.75 -24.14 22.61
CA LEU A 546 16.46 -24.30 21.33
C LEU A 546 17.98 -24.33 21.52
N GLY A 547 18.71 -24.86 20.53
CA GLY A 547 20.17 -24.90 20.54
C GLY A 547 20.79 -23.49 20.64
N ASP A 548 20.24 -22.55 19.88
CA ASP A 548 20.73 -21.17 19.80
C ASP A 548 20.56 -20.43 21.15
N GLU A 549 19.44 -20.64 21.85
CA GLU A 549 19.20 -20.06 23.18
C GLU A 549 20.26 -20.51 24.19
N ARG A 550 20.69 -21.77 24.09
CA ARG A 550 21.71 -22.35 24.99
C ARG A 550 23.09 -21.80 24.71
N GLU A 551 23.44 -21.63 23.43
CA GLU A 551 24.72 -21.03 23.03
C GLU A 551 24.80 -19.57 23.50
N MET A 552 23.73 -18.80 23.31
CA MET A 552 23.67 -17.41 23.75
C MET A 552 23.69 -17.27 25.28
N ALA A 553 22.92 -18.09 26.00
CA ALA A 553 22.94 -18.09 27.46
C ALA A 553 24.33 -18.41 28.03
N LYS A 554 25.07 -19.29 27.34
CA LYS A 554 26.46 -19.59 27.69
C LYS A 554 27.37 -18.38 27.45
N GLU A 555 27.23 -17.69 26.32
CA GLU A 555 28.02 -16.47 26.07
C GLU A 555 27.76 -15.39 27.13
N ILE A 556 26.49 -15.17 27.50
CA ILE A 556 26.11 -14.23 28.57
C ILE A 556 26.74 -14.64 29.91
N ALA A 557 26.73 -15.93 30.24
CA ALA A 557 27.34 -16.45 31.47
C ALA A 557 28.87 -16.30 31.49
N GLU A 558 29.54 -16.53 30.37
CA GLU A 558 31.01 -16.40 30.24
C GLU A 558 31.47 -14.94 30.36
N HIS A 559 30.71 -13.99 29.83
CA HIS A 559 31.02 -12.56 29.95
C HIS A 559 30.95 -12.03 31.40
N GLN A 560 30.31 -12.76 32.33
CA GLN A 560 30.29 -12.41 33.75
C GLN A 560 31.58 -12.78 34.49
N GLY A 561 32.53 -13.46 33.83
CA GLY A 561 33.82 -13.83 34.41
C GLY A 561 33.74 -14.90 35.51
N LYS A 562 32.63 -15.66 35.57
CA LYS A 562 32.36 -16.71 36.57
C LYS A 562 32.50 -18.11 35.98
N GLY A 563 32.70 -19.12 36.83
CA GLY A 563 32.69 -20.51 36.38
C GLY A 563 31.29 -20.89 35.88
N VAL A 564 31.17 -21.38 34.64
CA VAL A 564 29.89 -21.72 34.02
C VAL A 564 29.56 -23.21 34.22
N LEU A 565 28.38 -23.51 34.80
CA LEU A 565 27.86 -24.86 34.96
C LEU A 565 26.57 -25.06 34.16
N LEU A 566 26.60 -26.02 33.23
CA LEU A 566 25.42 -26.40 32.46
C LEU A 566 24.53 -27.34 33.26
N VAL A 567 23.24 -27.03 33.33
CA VAL A 567 22.21 -27.81 34.03
C VAL A 567 21.08 -28.09 33.03
N SER A 568 20.78 -29.36 32.78
CA SER A 568 19.65 -29.73 31.93
C SER A 568 18.41 -29.98 32.78
N GLU A 569 17.23 -29.60 32.29
CA GLU A 569 15.98 -29.82 33.00
C GLU A 569 15.76 -31.31 33.34
N GLY A 570 15.52 -31.61 34.61
CA GLY A 570 15.39 -32.95 35.16
C GLY A 570 16.71 -33.61 35.58
N GLN A 571 17.85 -32.91 35.42
CA GLN A 571 19.18 -33.33 35.88
C GLN A 571 19.79 -32.33 36.87
N GLU A 572 18.96 -31.52 37.51
CA GLU A 572 19.39 -30.53 38.49
C GLU A 572 19.91 -31.21 39.76
N LYS A 573 21.07 -30.75 40.25
CA LYS A 573 21.63 -31.16 41.54
C LYS A 573 21.08 -30.29 42.67
N ASP A 574 21.19 -30.78 43.90
CA ASP A 574 20.73 -30.06 45.09
C ASP A 574 21.39 -28.68 45.21
N ASP A 575 22.68 -28.54 44.87
CA ASP A 575 23.40 -27.26 44.86
C ASP A 575 22.73 -26.17 44.00
N PHE A 576 22.12 -26.57 42.87
CA PHE A 576 21.38 -25.63 42.01
C PHE A 576 20.07 -25.21 42.67
N TRP A 577 19.33 -26.16 43.25
CA TRP A 577 18.07 -25.87 43.93
C TRP A 577 18.31 -24.99 45.16
N ASP A 578 19.38 -25.22 45.91
CA ASP A 578 19.75 -24.39 47.05
C ASP A 578 20.13 -22.97 46.60
N ALA A 579 20.86 -22.85 45.49
CA ALA A 579 21.27 -21.56 44.94
C ALA A 579 20.10 -20.69 44.43
N ILE A 580 19.04 -21.30 43.89
CA ILE A 580 17.85 -20.59 43.36
C ILE A 580 16.74 -20.37 44.42
N GLY A 581 16.97 -20.77 45.68
CA GLY A 581 16.01 -20.55 46.76
C GLY A 581 15.01 -21.69 46.99
N GLY A 582 15.37 -22.91 46.59
CA GLY A 582 14.62 -24.14 46.79
C GLY A 582 13.80 -24.58 45.57
N LYS A 583 13.43 -25.86 45.54
CA LYS A 583 12.64 -26.46 44.46
C LYS A 583 11.16 -26.07 44.58
N GLN A 584 10.59 -25.57 43.49
CA GLN A 584 9.17 -25.21 43.37
C GLN A 584 8.61 -25.70 42.03
N GLU A 585 7.28 -25.66 41.89
CA GLU A 585 6.63 -25.90 40.60
C GLU A 585 6.85 -24.71 39.65
N TYR A 586 7.01 -25.01 38.37
CA TYR A 586 7.30 -24.04 37.32
C TYR A 586 6.60 -24.44 36.01
N SER A 587 6.50 -23.51 35.05
CA SER A 587 5.72 -23.72 33.83
C SER A 587 6.40 -24.76 32.91
N ASN A 588 5.64 -25.77 32.50
CA ASN A 588 6.11 -26.88 31.66
C ASN A 588 5.15 -27.27 30.53
N ASP A 589 4.21 -26.39 30.18
CA ASP A 589 3.25 -26.62 29.12
C ASP A 589 3.92 -26.66 27.73
N LYS A 590 3.56 -27.68 26.93
CA LYS A 590 3.97 -27.80 25.52
C LYS A 590 3.10 -26.93 24.61
N ARG A 591 3.45 -25.66 24.49
CA ARG A 591 3.21 -24.75 23.34
C ARG A 591 3.69 -23.36 23.78
N LEU A 592 4.31 -22.55 22.94
CA LEU A 592 3.61 -21.75 21.93
C LEU A 592 4.65 -21.13 20.97
N GLN A 593 4.81 -21.70 19.77
CA GLN A 593 5.16 -20.91 18.59
C GLN A 593 3.93 -20.95 17.68
N LEU A 594 2.88 -20.22 18.08
CA LEU A 594 1.81 -19.92 17.14
C LEU A 594 2.33 -18.81 16.24
N SER A 595 2.42 -19.10 14.94
CA SER A 595 2.64 -18.09 13.91
C SER A 595 1.41 -17.19 13.87
N ASP A 596 1.58 -15.90 14.12
CA ASP A 596 0.56 -14.93 13.75
C ASP A 596 0.36 -14.98 12.24
N ASP A 597 -0.90 -14.93 11.80
CA ASP A 597 -1.21 -14.78 10.38
C ASP A 597 -0.53 -13.52 9.83
N PRO A 598 -0.01 -13.53 8.59
CA PRO A 598 0.65 -12.36 8.03
C PRO A 598 -0.35 -11.21 7.88
N HIS A 599 -0.06 -10.11 8.57
CA HIS A 599 -0.83 -8.87 8.48
C HIS A 599 -0.29 -8.03 7.31
N SER A 600 -1.20 -7.55 6.47
CA SER A 600 -0.82 -6.67 5.36
C SER A 600 -0.59 -5.25 5.89
N PRO A 601 0.44 -4.54 5.40
CA PRO A 601 0.67 -3.17 5.81
C PRO A 601 -0.46 -2.24 5.35
N ARG A 602 -0.73 -1.17 6.11
CA ARG A 602 -1.80 -0.20 5.85
C ARG A 602 -1.24 1.22 5.94
N LEU A 603 -1.45 2.03 4.91
CA LEU A 603 -1.02 3.43 4.89
C LEU A 603 -2.19 4.34 5.20
N PHE A 604 -1.95 5.39 5.98
CA PHE A 604 -2.91 6.45 6.25
C PHE A 604 -2.28 7.81 6.02
N GLN A 605 -3.06 8.76 5.52
CA GLN A 605 -2.71 10.16 5.40
C GLN A 605 -3.28 10.92 6.60
N CYS A 606 -2.45 11.73 7.25
CA CYS A 606 -2.84 12.63 8.33
C CYS A 606 -2.70 14.07 7.84
N SER A 607 -3.81 14.76 7.61
CA SER A 607 -3.84 16.11 7.03
C SER A 607 -4.79 17.03 7.80
N ASN A 608 -4.50 18.33 7.81
CA ASN A 608 -5.45 19.36 8.27
C ASN A 608 -5.81 20.39 7.19
N ALA A 609 -5.49 20.13 5.92
CA ALA A 609 -5.71 21.04 4.79
C ALA A 609 -7.16 21.55 4.69
N ASN A 610 -8.14 20.74 5.11
CA ASN A 610 -9.57 21.06 5.08
C ASN A 610 -10.06 21.85 6.30
N GLY A 611 -9.15 22.39 7.13
CA GLY A 611 -9.46 23.14 8.34
C GLY A 611 -9.78 22.29 9.58
N LEU A 612 -9.84 20.96 9.43
CA LEU A 612 -9.97 19.97 10.50
C LEU A 612 -8.97 18.85 10.25
N PHE A 613 -8.35 18.34 11.32
CA PHE A 613 -7.42 17.22 11.24
C PHE A 613 -8.18 15.91 10.95
N THR A 614 -7.84 15.25 9.84
CA THR A 614 -8.42 13.97 9.41
C THR A 614 -7.32 12.92 9.22
N ILE A 615 -7.73 11.65 9.35
CA ILE A 615 -6.87 10.49 9.11
C ILE A 615 -7.61 9.59 8.13
N GLU A 616 -6.99 9.31 6.98
CA GLU A 616 -7.63 8.60 5.87
C GLU A 616 -6.76 7.45 5.39
N GLU A 617 -7.34 6.26 5.22
CA GLU A 617 -6.60 5.08 4.74
C GLU A 617 -6.40 5.15 3.22
N ILE A 618 -5.15 4.95 2.78
CA ILE A 618 -4.75 4.80 1.39
C ILE A 618 -4.56 3.30 1.09
N PRO A 619 -5.50 2.65 0.39
CA PRO A 619 -5.34 1.28 -0.04
C PRO A 619 -4.38 1.19 -1.24
N HIS A 620 -3.65 0.08 -1.36
CA HIS A 620 -2.79 -0.22 -2.53
C HIS A 620 -1.72 0.85 -2.84
N PHE A 621 -1.06 1.32 -1.78
CA PHE A 621 -0.12 2.44 -1.86
C PHE A 621 1.20 2.13 -2.60
N ASP A 622 1.78 3.18 -3.20
CA ASP A 622 3.14 3.24 -3.72
C ASP A 622 3.87 4.54 -3.28
N GLN A 623 5.11 4.76 -3.73
CA GLN A 623 5.90 5.93 -3.29
C GLN A 623 5.22 7.27 -3.64
N SER A 624 4.41 7.33 -4.69
CA SER A 624 3.71 8.55 -5.11
C SER A 624 2.59 8.98 -4.17
N ASP A 625 2.12 8.08 -3.32
CA ASP A 625 1.13 8.38 -2.28
C ASP A 625 1.74 9.04 -1.03
N LEU A 626 3.07 9.19 -0.97
CA LEU A 626 3.74 9.95 0.09
C LEU A 626 3.67 11.45 -0.22
N ILE A 627 2.66 12.10 0.34
CA ILE A 627 2.38 13.52 0.11
C ILE A 627 3.32 14.40 0.94
N GLN A 628 4.17 15.18 0.24
CA GLN A 628 5.19 16.04 0.87
C GLN A 628 4.61 17.10 1.82
N ASP A 629 3.36 17.50 1.58
CA ASP A 629 2.61 18.48 2.38
C ASP A 629 1.97 17.88 3.64
N ASP A 630 2.02 16.56 3.84
CA ASP A 630 1.31 15.87 4.92
C ASP A 630 2.23 14.94 5.75
N VAL A 631 1.63 14.34 6.78
CA VAL A 631 2.24 13.27 7.57
C VAL A 631 1.55 11.96 7.23
N MET A 632 2.34 10.92 6.93
CA MET A 632 1.81 9.60 6.60
C MET A 632 2.04 8.63 7.76
N LEU A 633 1.05 7.81 8.07
CA LEU A 633 1.10 6.76 9.08
C LEU A 633 1.07 5.40 8.38
N LEU A 634 2.15 4.63 8.43
CA LEU A 634 2.22 3.28 7.87
C LEU A 634 2.23 2.25 9.00
N ASP A 635 1.14 1.49 9.10
CA ASP A 635 1.01 0.36 9.99
C ASP A 635 1.60 -0.91 9.36
N ALA A 636 2.70 -1.40 9.91
CA ALA A 636 3.38 -2.64 9.50
C ALA A 636 3.17 -3.81 10.49
N TRP A 637 2.16 -3.73 11.36
CA TRP A 637 1.90 -4.66 12.48
C TRP A 637 2.94 -4.63 13.59
N ASP A 638 4.18 -5.02 13.28
CA ASP A 638 5.28 -5.12 14.24
C ASP A 638 5.87 -3.73 14.61
N ALA A 639 5.61 -2.73 13.77
CA ALA A 639 5.96 -1.33 13.99
C ALA A 639 4.96 -0.39 13.32
N LEU A 640 4.87 0.83 13.85
CA LEU A 640 4.08 1.92 13.29
C LEU A 640 5.04 3.03 12.81
N PHE A 641 5.06 3.29 11.51
CA PHE A 641 5.90 4.31 10.91
C PHE A 641 5.15 5.63 10.77
N LEU A 642 5.77 6.73 11.16
CA LEU A 642 5.28 8.09 10.97
C LEU A 642 6.25 8.80 10.02
N TRP A 643 5.88 8.89 8.75
CA TRP A 643 6.66 9.58 7.72
C TRP A 643 6.24 11.05 7.68
N ILE A 644 7.20 11.96 7.81
CA ILE A 644 6.99 13.40 7.83
C ILE A 644 7.42 13.98 6.48
N GLY A 645 6.45 14.51 5.72
CA GLY A 645 6.71 15.25 4.51
C GLY A 645 7.42 16.58 4.81
N ASP A 646 8.32 17.01 3.92
CA ASP A 646 9.15 18.20 4.13
C ASP A 646 8.32 19.49 4.25
N LEU A 647 7.16 19.53 3.58
CA LEU A 647 6.24 20.67 3.54
C LEU A 647 5.11 20.58 4.57
N SER A 648 5.00 19.47 5.30
CA SER A 648 3.98 19.28 6.35
C SER A 648 4.03 20.34 7.44
N ASN A 649 2.88 20.74 7.96
CA ASN A 649 2.82 21.80 8.95
C ASN A 649 3.02 21.30 10.39
N ARG A 650 3.32 22.22 11.31
CA ARG A 650 3.65 21.88 12.70
C ARG A 650 2.47 21.25 13.45
N GLU A 651 1.24 21.65 13.14
CA GLU A 651 0.05 21.10 13.79
C GLU A 651 -0.20 19.67 13.33
N GLU A 652 -0.09 19.38 12.03
CA GLU A 652 -0.17 18.02 11.48
C GLU A 652 0.85 17.09 12.11
N ARG A 653 2.12 17.49 12.18
CA ARG A 653 3.20 16.70 12.81
C ARG A 653 2.85 16.34 14.26
N LYS A 654 2.34 17.29 15.03
CA LYS A 654 1.95 17.06 16.43
C LYS A 654 0.74 16.13 16.53
N LEU A 655 -0.33 16.42 15.78
CA LEU A 655 -1.58 15.66 15.84
C LEU A 655 -1.41 14.25 15.29
N ALA A 656 -0.58 14.06 14.26
CA ALA A 656 -0.27 12.75 13.71
C ALA A 656 0.51 11.86 14.70
N GLN A 657 1.39 12.45 15.52
CA GLN A 657 2.06 11.73 16.60
C GLN A 657 1.09 11.31 17.72
N GLU A 658 0.16 12.19 18.10
CA GLU A 658 -0.91 11.87 19.06
C GLU A 658 -1.87 10.80 18.50
N ALA A 659 -2.22 10.92 17.22
CA ALA A 659 -3.05 9.97 16.49
C ALA A 659 -2.41 8.59 16.40
N ALA A 660 -1.10 8.49 16.15
CA ALA A 660 -0.38 7.22 16.15
C ALA A 660 -0.51 6.47 17.49
N GLN A 661 -0.46 7.19 18.61
CA GLN A 661 -0.66 6.59 19.94
C GLN A 661 -2.12 6.19 20.18
N GLN A 662 -3.07 7.03 19.75
CA GLN A 662 -4.50 6.71 19.83
C GLN A 662 -4.86 5.51 18.98
N TYR A 663 -4.29 5.39 17.77
CA TYR A 663 -4.47 4.27 16.85
C TYR A 663 -4.16 2.93 17.55
N LEU A 664 -3.02 2.85 18.25
CA LEU A 664 -2.66 1.65 19.02
C LEU A 664 -3.64 1.35 20.17
N THR A 665 -4.28 2.37 20.73
CA THR A 665 -5.22 2.22 21.86
C THR A 665 -6.61 1.81 21.41
N THR A 666 -7.02 2.24 20.20
CA THR A 666 -8.37 2.02 19.65
C THR A 666 -8.45 0.86 18.68
N ASP A 667 -7.31 0.21 18.35
CA ASP A 667 -7.26 -0.91 17.43
C ASP A 667 -8.13 -2.10 17.94
N PRO A 668 -9.14 -2.54 17.16
CA PRO A 668 -10.07 -3.59 17.57
C PRO A 668 -9.44 -4.99 17.64
N SER A 669 -8.25 -5.19 17.08
CA SER A 669 -7.50 -6.46 17.14
C SER A 669 -6.79 -6.69 18.48
N GLY A 670 -6.84 -5.72 19.40
CA GLY A 670 -6.21 -5.83 20.72
C GLY A 670 -4.69 -5.74 20.63
N ARG A 671 -4.18 -4.93 19.69
CA ARG A 671 -2.75 -4.70 19.51
C ARG A 671 -2.11 -4.17 20.80
N ASP A 672 -0.85 -4.53 20.99
CA ASP A 672 -0.08 -4.04 22.11
C ASP A 672 0.17 -2.52 22.00
N ILE A 673 -0.22 -1.77 23.03
CA ILE A 673 -0.05 -0.31 23.11
C ILE A 673 1.41 0.13 23.08
N ASP A 674 2.32 -0.78 23.46
CA ASP A 674 3.76 -0.55 23.51
C ASP A 674 4.45 -0.86 22.18
N THR A 675 3.68 -1.11 21.11
CA THR A 675 4.22 -1.27 19.75
C THR A 675 5.15 -0.09 19.39
N PRO A 676 6.35 -0.35 18.82
CA PRO A 676 7.30 0.70 18.46
C PRO A 676 6.72 1.71 17.46
N ILE A 677 7.00 2.99 17.69
CA ILE A 677 6.69 4.08 16.76
C ILE A 677 8.01 4.61 16.17
N ILE A 678 8.10 4.61 14.84
CA ILE A 678 9.30 4.97 14.08
C ILE A 678 9.01 6.24 13.28
N VAL A 679 9.65 7.35 13.61
CA VAL A 679 9.51 8.62 12.91
C VAL A 679 10.59 8.75 11.83
N ILE A 680 10.16 8.95 10.60
CA ILE A 680 10.99 9.05 9.39
C ILE A 680 10.74 10.41 8.73
N LYS A 681 11.74 10.96 8.05
CA LYS A 681 11.65 12.22 7.30
C LYS A 681 11.85 11.95 5.83
N GLN A 682 11.19 12.76 5.01
CA GLN A 682 11.31 12.72 3.57
C GLN A 682 12.80 12.77 3.12
N GLY A 683 13.14 11.92 2.16
CA GLY A 683 14.49 11.80 1.60
C GLY A 683 15.50 11.06 2.48
N HIS A 684 15.11 10.66 3.69
CA HIS A 684 15.95 9.97 4.67
C HIS A 684 15.30 8.64 5.11
N GLU A 685 14.54 8.02 4.21
CA GLU A 685 13.78 6.81 4.48
C GLU A 685 14.70 5.57 4.56
N PRO A 686 14.65 4.78 5.65
CA PRO A 686 15.42 3.56 5.76
C PRO A 686 14.84 2.43 4.88
N ILE A 687 15.66 1.44 4.54
CA ILE A 687 15.27 0.34 3.64
C ILE A 687 14.14 -0.55 4.19
N ASN A 688 14.01 -0.65 5.52
CA ASN A 688 12.91 -1.36 6.18
C ASN A 688 11.57 -0.61 6.12
N PHE A 689 11.57 0.64 5.64
CA PHE A 689 10.37 1.40 5.30
C PHE A 689 10.12 1.38 3.80
N THR A 690 11.12 1.72 2.99
CA THR A 690 10.95 1.82 1.52
C THR A 690 10.55 0.48 0.88
N GLY A 691 10.92 -0.64 1.50
CA GLY A 691 10.51 -1.98 1.07
C GLY A 691 9.00 -2.26 1.05
N PHE A 692 8.19 -1.46 1.75
CA PHE A 692 6.73 -1.58 1.68
C PHE A 692 6.12 -1.02 0.38
N PHE A 693 6.86 -0.19 -0.36
CA PHE A 693 6.36 0.57 -1.51
C PHE A 693 6.81 -0.02 -2.86
N GLY A 694 7.32 -1.26 -2.87
CA GLY A 694 7.78 -1.93 -4.09
C GLY A 694 9.07 -1.32 -4.67
N VAL A 695 9.01 -0.77 -5.88
CA VAL A 695 10.17 -0.14 -6.53
C VAL A 695 10.28 1.31 -6.05
N TRP A 696 11.36 1.61 -5.33
CA TRP A 696 11.62 2.94 -4.77
C TRP A 696 12.57 3.75 -5.66
N ASP A 697 12.15 4.93 -6.14
CA ASP A 697 13.01 5.89 -6.83
C ASP A 697 13.60 6.89 -5.82
N ILE A 698 14.88 6.69 -5.48
CA ILE A 698 15.66 7.56 -4.58
C ILE A 698 15.76 9.00 -5.12
N THR A 699 15.58 9.18 -6.44
CA THR A 699 15.67 10.49 -7.09
C THR A 699 14.32 11.17 -7.30
N MET A 700 13.21 10.57 -6.83
CA MET A 700 11.86 11.12 -7.02
C MET A 700 11.75 12.56 -6.52
N TRP A 701 12.27 12.83 -5.32
CA TRP A 701 12.25 14.17 -4.72
C TRP A 701 13.19 15.17 -5.40
N ASN A 702 14.24 14.68 -6.05
CA ASN A 702 15.21 15.52 -6.78
C ASN A 702 14.80 15.82 -8.23
N LYS A 703 13.87 15.03 -8.81
CA LYS A 703 13.39 15.17 -10.20
C LYS A 703 12.11 15.99 -10.32
N ASN A 704 11.36 16.16 -9.24
CA ASN A 704 10.07 16.86 -9.28
C ASN A 704 10.31 18.36 -9.39
N LYS A 705 10.20 18.88 -10.62
CA LYS A 705 9.93 20.29 -10.87
C LYS A 705 8.65 20.66 -10.12
N SER A 706 8.66 21.77 -9.38
CA SER A 706 7.46 22.32 -8.75
C SER A 706 6.37 22.56 -9.81
N TYR A 707 5.09 22.62 -9.37
CA TYR A 707 3.97 22.93 -10.27
C TYR A 707 4.26 24.19 -11.10
N GLU A 708 4.83 25.23 -10.48
CA GLU A 708 5.20 26.48 -11.16
C GLU A 708 6.29 26.28 -12.23
N GLU A 709 7.30 25.46 -11.96
CA GLU A 709 8.35 25.13 -12.93
C GLU A 709 7.82 24.30 -14.10
N ILE A 710 6.88 23.39 -13.85
CA ILE A 710 6.23 22.59 -14.90
C ILE A 710 5.31 23.49 -15.75
N LYS A 711 4.51 24.35 -15.11
CA LYS A 711 3.63 25.32 -15.77
C LYS A 711 4.43 26.27 -16.66
N SER A 712 5.55 26.80 -16.17
CA SER A 712 6.44 27.67 -16.95
C SER A 712 7.05 26.93 -18.14
N ALA A 713 7.49 25.67 -17.96
CA ALA A 713 8.06 24.87 -19.05
C ALA A 713 7.05 24.58 -20.17
N LEU A 714 5.77 24.36 -19.82
CA LEU A 714 4.67 24.19 -20.78
C LEU A 714 4.39 25.47 -21.58
N LYS A 715 4.39 26.64 -20.92
CA LYS A 715 4.19 27.95 -21.59
C LYS A 715 5.32 28.30 -22.56
N ASP A 716 6.56 27.92 -22.26
CA ASP A 716 7.73 28.18 -23.10
C ASP A 716 7.86 27.25 -24.32
N GLY A 717 6.91 26.32 -24.52
CA GLY A 717 6.98 25.31 -25.59
C GLY A 717 8.12 24.30 -25.43
N LYS A 718 8.85 24.34 -24.30
CA LYS A 718 9.89 23.38 -23.92
C LYS A 718 9.22 22.15 -23.31
N SER A 719 8.50 21.39 -24.14
CA SER A 719 7.93 20.10 -23.78
C SER A 719 9.05 19.06 -23.67
N GLU A 720 9.94 19.19 -22.68
CA GLU A 720 10.71 18.02 -22.24
C GLU A 720 9.69 17.01 -21.70
N SER A 721 9.68 15.81 -22.29
CA SER A 721 8.86 14.71 -21.83
C SER A 721 9.11 14.48 -20.34
N VAL A 722 8.12 14.77 -19.48
CA VAL A 722 8.10 14.21 -18.13
C VAL A 722 7.92 12.71 -18.36
N LYS A 723 9.01 11.96 -18.23
CA LYS A 723 9.00 10.53 -18.51
C LYS A 723 8.07 9.86 -17.50
N ILE A 724 6.95 9.35 -18.00
CA ILE A 724 6.14 8.35 -17.31
C ILE A 724 7.04 7.13 -17.09
N ILE A 725 7.49 6.90 -15.86
CA ILE A 725 8.00 5.60 -15.48
C ILE A 725 6.78 4.75 -15.14
N LYS A 726 6.14 4.18 -16.16
CA LYS A 726 5.37 2.95 -15.94
C LYS A 726 6.40 1.87 -15.62
N ALA A 727 6.23 1.17 -14.49
CA ALA A 727 7.10 0.09 -14.01
C ALA A 727 7.24 -1.11 -14.97
N SER A 728 6.68 -1.05 -16.19
CA SER A 728 6.80 -2.08 -17.22
C SER A 728 7.70 -1.70 -18.41
N ALA A 729 8.30 -0.50 -18.43
CA ALA A 729 9.17 -0.05 -19.54
C ALA A 729 10.54 0.49 -19.09
N MET A 730 11.22 -0.21 -18.18
CA MET A 730 12.67 -0.09 -18.01
C MET A 730 13.32 -1.46 -18.11
N ASN A 731 13.38 -1.98 -19.32
CA ASN A 731 14.31 -3.06 -19.66
C ASN A 731 15.21 -2.71 -20.86
N ASN A 732 15.28 -1.44 -21.27
CA ASN A 732 16.30 -0.97 -22.21
C ASN A 732 16.48 0.54 -22.07
N GLY A 733 17.61 0.97 -21.48
CA GLY A 733 17.87 2.38 -21.24
C GLY A 733 19.25 2.73 -20.69
N HIS A 734 20.29 1.94 -20.97
CA HIS A 734 21.67 2.46 -20.96
C HIS A 734 22.10 2.68 -22.41
N SER A 735 21.92 3.91 -22.91
CA SER A 735 22.54 4.35 -24.16
C SER A 735 24.02 4.65 -23.91
N GLY A 736 24.80 3.59 -23.74
CA GLY A 736 26.19 3.54 -24.16
C GLY A 736 26.27 2.48 -25.26
N ASP A 737 26.71 2.87 -26.45
CA ASP A 737 26.67 2.07 -27.66
C ASP A 737 27.47 0.75 -27.54
N PHE A 738 26.80 -0.32 -27.10
CA PHE A 738 27.35 -1.69 -26.92
C PHE A 738 27.84 -2.32 -28.25
N GLY A 739 27.54 -1.69 -29.38
CA GLY A 739 28.03 -2.07 -30.71
C GLY A 739 29.44 -1.56 -31.03
N SER A 740 29.94 -0.54 -30.31
CA SER A 740 31.15 0.21 -30.68
C SER A 740 32.42 -0.18 -29.89
N VAL A 741 32.32 -1.06 -28.90
CA VAL A 741 33.42 -1.41 -27.98
C VAL A 741 33.99 -2.80 -28.31
N ASN A 742 35.32 -2.93 -28.31
CA ASN A 742 36.02 -4.21 -28.48
C ASN A 742 35.61 -5.19 -27.36
N LYS A 743 35.26 -6.42 -27.74
CA LYS A 743 34.78 -7.45 -26.80
C LYS A 743 35.85 -8.49 -26.54
N TYR A 744 36.04 -8.84 -25.26
CA TYR A 744 37.09 -9.76 -24.83
C TYR A 744 36.48 -11.03 -24.17
N PRO A 745 37.12 -12.21 -24.34
CA PRO A 745 36.74 -13.42 -23.61
C PRO A 745 36.84 -13.24 -22.09
N VAL A 746 35.92 -13.87 -21.34
CA VAL A 746 35.86 -13.78 -19.88
C VAL A 746 37.19 -14.15 -19.20
N ASP A 747 37.90 -15.11 -19.77
CA ASP A 747 39.18 -15.59 -19.23
C ASP A 747 40.30 -14.54 -19.32
N GLN A 748 40.21 -13.60 -20.27
CA GLN A 748 41.15 -12.46 -20.39
C GLN A 748 40.82 -11.31 -19.43
N LEU A 749 39.58 -11.24 -18.94
CA LEU A 749 39.12 -10.20 -18.01
C LEU A 749 39.25 -10.62 -16.53
N ARG A 750 39.35 -11.94 -16.27
CA ARG A 750 39.54 -12.55 -14.93
C ARG A 750 41.01 -12.66 -14.51
N VAL A 751 41.77 -11.58 -14.67
CA VAL A 751 43.14 -11.47 -14.13
C VAL A 751 43.13 -10.85 -12.73
N LYS A 752 43.99 -11.36 -11.84
CA LYS A 752 44.12 -10.88 -10.45
C LYS A 752 44.87 -9.54 -10.34
N ASP A 753 45.70 -9.21 -11.32
CA ASP A 753 46.46 -7.96 -11.40
C ASP A 753 45.89 -7.09 -12.53
N ALA A 754 45.56 -5.83 -12.23
CA ALA A 754 44.96 -4.89 -13.17
C ALA A 754 45.88 -4.56 -14.35
N ASN A 755 47.20 -4.70 -14.19
CA ASN A 755 48.19 -4.45 -15.24
C ASN A 755 48.21 -5.54 -16.34
N GLN A 756 47.46 -6.63 -16.17
CA GLN A 756 47.37 -7.74 -17.13
C GLN A 756 46.09 -7.68 -17.98
N LEU A 757 45.27 -6.64 -17.82
CA LEU A 757 44.11 -6.39 -18.68
C LEU A 757 44.56 -5.81 -20.03
N PRO A 758 43.80 -6.01 -21.12
CA PRO A 758 44.06 -5.30 -22.39
C PRO A 758 44.04 -3.78 -22.18
N GLU A 759 44.88 -3.04 -22.91
CA GLU A 759 45.14 -1.60 -22.68
C GLU A 759 43.87 -0.71 -22.77
N ASP A 760 42.82 -1.17 -23.46
CA ASP A 760 41.54 -0.47 -23.62
C ASP A 760 40.48 -0.88 -22.58
N VAL A 761 40.84 -1.65 -21.55
CA VAL A 761 39.92 -2.16 -20.52
C VAL A 761 40.14 -1.47 -19.18
N GLU A 762 39.16 -0.65 -18.76
CA GLU A 762 39.13 -0.07 -17.41
C GLU A 762 38.78 -1.14 -16.35
N PRO A 763 39.59 -1.28 -15.27
CA PRO A 763 39.37 -2.31 -14.25
C PRO A 763 38.02 -2.25 -13.53
N THR A 764 37.40 -1.07 -13.48
CA THR A 764 36.12 -0.79 -12.82
C THR A 764 34.89 -1.03 -13.70
N ARG A 765 35.07 -1.42 -14.98
CA ARG A 765 33.98 -1.56 -15.97
C ARG A 765 34.07 -2.84 -16.80
N LYS A 766 34.63 -3.92 -16.22
CA LYS A 766 34.89 -5.19 -16.93
C LYS A 766 33.61 -5.86 -17.43
N GLU A 767 32.48 -5.59 -16.78
CA GLU A 767 31.15 -6.13 -17.06
C GLU A 767 30.48 -5.52 -18.31
N VAL A 768 31.01 -4.43 -18.87
CA VAL A 768 30.42 -3.78 -20.06
C VAL A 768 30.94 -4.38 -21.37
N ILE A 769 32.04 -5.13 -21.33
CA ILE A 769 32.82 -5.55 -22.52
C ILE A 769 33.01 -7.07 -22.67
N TYR A 770 32.32 -7.87 -21.84
CA TYR A 770 32.38 -9.34 -21.95
C TYR A 770 31.42 -9.86 -23.02
N TYR A 771 31.84 -10.87 -23.78
CA TYR A 771 30.97 -11.65 -24.66
C TYR A 771 31.04 -13.14 -24.29
N ARG A 772 29.88 -13.79 -24.15
CA ARG A 772 29.77 -15.21 -23.80
C ARG A 772 29.87 -16.05 -25.08
N PHE A 773 30.90 -16.87 -25.21
CA PHE A 773 30.92 -17.93 -26.21
C PHE A 773 29.91 -19.01 -25.80
N ASN A 774 28.86 -19.21 -26.60
CA ASN A 774 28.02 -20.40 -26.50
C ASN A 774 28.77 -21.56 -27.17
N GLU A 775 29.41 -22.41 -26.36
CA GLU A 775 29.77 -23.75 -26.79
C GLU A 775 28.64 -24.72 -26.47
N ASN A 776 28.34 -25.57 -27.46
CA ASN A 776 27.46 -26.76 -27.45
C ASN A 776 25.99 -26.56 -27.89
N ALA A 777 25.82 -26.45 -29.20
CA ALA A 777 24.78 -27.20 -29.90
C ALA A 777 25.20 -28.68 -29.93
N SER A 778 24.48 -29.56 -29.23
CA SER A 778 24.33 -31.01 -29.53
C SER A 778 23.38 -31.68 -28.52
N TYR A 779 22.25 -32.16 -29.05
CA TYR A 779 21.19 -33.03 -28.50
C TYR A 779 20.09 -32.39 -27.65
#